data_AF-D5UDJ1-F1
#
_entry.id   AF-D5UDJ1-F1
#
_cell.length_a   1.000
_cell.length_b   1.000
_cell.length_c   1.000
_cell.angle_alpha   90.00
_cell.angle_beta   90.00
_cell.angle_gamma   90.00
#
_symmetry.space_group_name_H-M   'P 1'
#
loop_
_entity.id
_entity.type
_entity.pdbx_description
1 polymer ?
#
loop_
_entity_poly.entity_id
_entity_poly.type
_entity_poly.pdbx_seq_one_letter_code
_entity_poly.pdbx_strand_id
1 'polypeptide(L)'
;MRTRKNVRKLIVEYNAAADKTTTALYRFREAVVALKAAPSQLAPPHTQANRYDDYVYIHQQSMAGHSNNDPGPHPGHRGPTFFPWHREFLRRFEQDLRTVAGDPSICLPYWDWSVDRTSADPGWPFFTDFLGGDGTGAGIVVPDGPFASANGWVLAIADPFSNNAQHQANLDKLQRSFNGTLPTRAAVMDALAVDEYDVGPWNITSAGAQSFRNRVEGWVGPQAGANTHNRVHVFVGGSMLPGTSPNDPVFFLNHAKEDELWAVWMQKYPGVPHYLPLDSEPLPAGHSHLVRLSDHMESLAEYFGAGTIDRPVDLLDHKAITWYDTDLPDIVVESGPALGFTDVPAGLTQTKFIRFRVRTPRTVSFSVTAAPTGNFTVLGGPDFPVVPDEANDSEVLEIGVQFHAVGANVQVAAVDLQATVVDDEGYYAANQGDPFVVGTFHVELVASNIVTTDSSLALVLDRSGSMADVAAGGATKSTLLKRAVGVVHSLMQPTDEIGIARFGTTADVVLPMTAASAGLGTVLTGTALDPAGATALGRGLQEGSGLINGPGATKPNKAVIVMTDGNENIPPFVDDLPAGTVSQTTFAIGLGLPGQVSDPVLDAVAANTGGYLLVTGDVSSDTERFTLAKFFLQVLKDATLNQTVVDPAGDLLWNGGKHVVPFQVADTDVSVDVVVLTALPFALDLRLVTPSGVEITRDTPATEPNVQYVVGDDVAYYRLMLPALAADLAGSHRGRWQAVLTLRPVDEVVEEIRTQENRTTVKELLTRLRTADKTVPYNLSVHTFSNLRLDVELAQKSREPGSTATLVASLHEYDVPLIGGAKVWATVSGPGYTGVTVPFDDLGDGTHRLDRPLKRAGAHRFVVHAEGRTSGGDPFTRETLVTAGVWRGGDKPWEPKEASDEEKKEERGRDDKAERAGESTVDVGKVAERLRRAAQAEPLSTPVKRRDRRPGTPGNLFVVEGFVNPEGGED
;
A
#
# COMPACT_ATOMS: atom_id res chain seq x y z
N MET A 1 -5.14 11.50 19.06
CA MET A 1 -5.70 10.92 20.31
C MET A 1 -5.81 11.98 21.42
N ARG A 2 -6.97 12.12 22.11
CA ARG A 2 -7.15 13.09 23.22
C ARG A 2 -6.82 12.47 24.58
N THR A 3 -5.84 13.03 25.29
CA THR A 3 -5.27 12.43 26.50
C THR A 3 -5.18 13.44 27.65
N ARG A 4 -5.77 13.12 28.80
CA ARG A 4 -5.57 13.83 30.06
C ARG A 4 -4.20 13.48 30.63
N LYS A 5 -3.43 14.50 30.97
CA LYS A 5 -2.04 14.35 31.41
C LYS A 5 -1.86 14.79 32.86
N ASN A 6 -0.87 14.20 33.52
CA ASN A 6 -0.45 14.67 34.83
C ASN A 6 -0.01 16.15 34.73
N VAL A 7 -0.56 17.01 35.60
CA VAL A 7 -0.20 18.43 35.67
C VAL A 7 1.30 18.63 35.83
N ARG A 8 2.01 17.71 36.51
CA ARG A 8 3.48 17.71 36.61
C ARG A 8 4.16 17.75 35.26
N LYS A 9 3.73 16.89 34.32
CA LYS A 9 4.31 16.83 32.96
C LYS A 9 4.04 18.15 32.21
N LEU A 10 2.85 18.71 32.38
CA LEU A 10 2.49 19.99 31.79
C LEU A 10 3.21 21.20 32.40
N ILE A 11 3.55 21.14 33.69
CA ILE A 11 4.36 22.18 34.36
C ILE A 11 5.80 22.14 33.85
N VAL A 12 6.36 20.95 33.59
CA VAL A 12 7.69 20.83 32.95
C VAL A 12 7.67 21.46 31.55
N GLU A 13 6.68 21.13 30.72
CA GLU A 13 6.46 21.76 29.40
C GLU A 13 6.31 23.28 29.54
N TYR A 14 5.43 23.72 30.44
CA TYR A 14 5.19 25.13 30.74
C TYR A 14 6.48 25.84 31.06
N ASN A 15 7.27 25.33 32.01
CA ASN A 15 8.51 25.96 32.45
C ASN A 15 9.60 25.98 31.37
N ALA A 16 9.68 24.94 30.53
CA ALA A 16 10.66 24.85 29.45
C ALA A 16 10.33 25.76 28.25
N ALA A 17 9.07 26.07 28.00
CA ALA A 17 8.66 26.85 26.84
C ALA A 17 9.14 28.32 26.89
N ALA A 18 9.67 28.81 25.76
CA ALA A 18 10.01 30.22 25.61
C ALA A 18 8.76 31.11 25.54
N ASP A 19 7.70 30.63 24.86
CA ASP A 19 6.39 31.25 24.83
C ASP A 19 5.37 30.37 25.56
N LYS A 20 5.01 30.79 26.78
CA LYS A 20 4.05 30.08 27.63
C LYS A 20 2.67 29.95 27.00
N THR A 21 2.27 30.88 26.12
CA THR A 21 0.93 30.88 25.52
C THR A 21 0.67 29.67 24.62
N THR A 22 1.75 29.07 24.10
CA THR A 22 1.69 27.87 23.25
C THR A 22 1.51 26.57 24.05
N THR A 23 1.66 26.59 25.37
CA THR A 23 1.68 25.37 26.19
C THR A 23 0.28 24.90 26.54
N ALA A 24 0.10 23.59 26.73
CA ALA A 24 -1.21 23.03 27.06
C ALA A 24 -1.75 23.58 28.40
N LEU A 25 -0.88 23.77 29.40
CA LEU A 25 -1.26 24.27 30.72
C LEU A 25 -1.84 25.70 30.65
N TYR A 26 -1.21 26.59 29.88
CA TYR A 26 -1.68 27.95 29.69
C TYR A 26 -3.04 27.97 28.97
N ARG A 27 -3.18 27.21 27.89
CA ARG A 27 -4.42 27.15 27.11
C ARG A 27 -5.59 26.61 27.94
N PHE A 28 -5.35 25.59 28.75
CA PHE A 28 -6.35 25.09 29.71
C PHE A 28 -6.78 26.17 30.71
N ARG A 29 -5.82 26.87 31.34
CA ARG A 29 -6.11 27.96 32.29
C ARG A 29 -6.97 29.06 31.65
N GLU A 30 -6.60 29.52 30.46
CA GLU A 30 -7.35 30.56 29.75
C GLU A 30 -8.74 30.09 29.35
N ALA A 31 -8.91 28.82 28.97
CA ALA A 31 -10.23 28.27 28.69
C ALA A 31 -11.14 28.29 29.92
N VAL A 32 -10.60 28.04 31.12
CA VAL A 32 -11.36 28.14 32.38
C VAL A 32 -11.80 29.58 32.64
N VAL A 33 -10.91 30.56 32.42
CA VAL A 33 -11.25 31.99 32.53
C VAL A 33 -12.31 32.39 31.50
N ALA A 34 -12.19 31.91 30.26
CA ALA A 34 -13.18 32.15 29.21
C ALA A 34 -14.54 31.54 29.54
N LEU A 35 -14.57 30.35 30.15
CA LEU A 35 -15.81 29.72 30.61
C LEU A 35 -16.49 30.54 31.72
N LYS A 36 -15.71 31.13 32.63
CA LYS A 36 -16.23 32.05 33.65
C LYS A 36 -16.79 33.34 33.05
N ALA A 37 -16.28 33.78 31.90
CA ALA A 37 -16.79 34.97 31.20
C ALA A 37 -18.03 34.69 30.32
N ALA A 38 -18.28 33.43 29.95
CA ALA A 38 -19.40 33.03 29.11
C ALA A 38 -20.74 33.08 29.87
N PRO A 39 -21.87 33.41 29.22
CA PRO A 39 -23.18 33.48 29.88
C PRO A 39 -23.62 32.10 30.40
N SER A 40 -24.27 32.09 31.57
CA SER A 40 -24.93 30.90 32.11
C SER A 40 -26.01 30.39 31.14
N GLN A 41 -26.13 29.06 31.04
CA GLN A 41 -27.22 28.41 30.29
C GLN A 41 -28.32 27.89 31.21
N LEU A 42 -28.03 27.67 32.49
CA LEU A 42 -29.03 27.19 33.46
C LEU A 42 -29.82 28.33 34.12
N ALA A 43 -29.28 29.55 34.10
CA ALA A 43 -29.82 30.70 34.83
C ALA A 43 -30.26 30.33 36.26
N PRO A 44 -29.34 29.81 37.10
CA PRO A 44 -29.65 29.47 38.48
C PRO A 44 -30.24 30.71 39.20
N PRO A 45 -30.92 30.56 40.35
CA PRO A 45 -31.63 31.65 41.04
C PRO A 45 -30.75 32.82 41.54
N HIS A 46 -29.50 32.91 41.08
CA HIS A 46 -28.51 33.93 41.32
C HIS A 46 -28.30 34.78 40.06
N THR A 47 -28.70 36.05 40.09
CA THR A 47 -28.79 36.97 38.92
C THR A 47 -27.46 37.36 38.27
N GLN A 48 -26.33 36.79 38.71
CA GLN A 48 -24.97 37.08 38.21
C GLN A 48 -24.19 35.81 37.79
N ALA A 49 -24.84 34.65 37.73
CA ALA A 49 -24.18 33.40 37.36
C ALA A 49 -23.72 33.39 35.90
N ASN A 50 -22.58 32.73 35.65
CA ASN A 50 -21.98 32.51 34.33
C ASN A 50 -21.90 30.99 34.02
N ARG A 51 -21.32 30.65 32.87
CA ARG A 51 -21.25 29.25 32.43
C ARG A 51 -20.44 28.35 33.36
N TYR A 52 -19.37 28.86 33.97
CA TYR A 52 -18.63 28.09 34.98
C TYR A 52 -19.49 27.87 36.24
N ASP A 53 -20.25 28.88 36.66
CA ASP A 53 -21.14 28.78 37.82
C ASP A 53 -22.28 27.78 37.61
N ASP A 54 -22.67 27.46 36.38
CA ASP A 54 -23.60 26.35 36.11
C ASP A 54 -23.06 25.03 36.70
N TYR A 55 -21.76 24.75 36.54
CA TYR A 55 -21.13 23.54 37.09
C TYR A 55 -21.11 23.56 38.63
N VAL A 56 -20.86 24.72 39.23
CA VAL A 56 -20.92 24.90 40.69
C VAL A 56 -22.34 24.61 41.20
N TYR A 57 -23.35 25.14 40.50
CA TYR A 57 -24.75 24.92 40.84
C TYR A 57 -25.14 23.44 40.78
N ILE A 58 -24.81 22.76 39.67
CA ILE A 58 -25.13 21.35 39.44
C ILE A 58 -24.57 20.48 40.56
N HIS A 59 -23.31 20.69 40.91
CA HIS A 59 -22.66 19.94 42.00
C HIS A 59 -23.26 20.30 43.37
N GLN A 60 -23.61 21.56 43.62
CA GLN A 60 -24.30 21.94 44.84
C GLN A 60 -25.67 21.23 44.96
N GLN A 61 -26.43 21.14 43.86
CA GLN A 61 -27.72 20.44 43.86
C GLN A 61 -27.55 18.93 44.08
N SER A 62 -26.51 18.31 43.53
CA SER A 62 -26.21 16.89 43.79
C SER A 62 -25.80 16.61 45.24
N MET A 63 -25.46 17.66 46.00
CA MET A 63 -25.13 17.62 47.42
C MET A 63 -26.27 18.13 48.34
N ALA A 64 -27.29 18.79 47.78
CA ALA A 64 -28.39 19.40 48.53
C ALA A 64 -29.50 18.39 48.86
N GLY A 65 -30.25 18.62 49.95
CA GLY A 65 -31.47 17.86 50.27
C GLY A 65 -31.34 16.72 51.28
N HIS A 66 -30.12 16.41 51.77
CA HIS A 66 -29.89 15.35 52.76
C HIS A 66 -29.50 15.90 54.13
N SER A 67 -30.05 15.32 55.20
CA SER A 67 -29.65 15.68 56.55
C SER A 67 -28.22 15.20 56.83
N ASN A 68 -27.45 15.91 57.68
CA ASN A 68 -26.11 15.50 58.09
C ASN A 68 -26.04 14.10 58.73
N ASN A 69 -27.18 13.49 59.05
CA ASN A 69 -27.30 12.17 59.66
C ASN A 69 -27.73 11.07 58.67
N ASP A 70 -27.90 11.38 57.38
CA ASP A 70 -28.24 10.40 56.34
C ASP A 70 -26.96 9.75 55.80
N PRO A 71 -26.71 8.45 56.06
CA PRO A 71 -25.54 7.75 55.53
C PRO A 71 -25.72 7.30 54.08
N GLY A 72 -26.91 7.45 53.50
CA GLY A 72 -27.28 6.96 52.17
C GLY A 72 -26.57 7.65 51.00
N PRO A 73 -26.68 7.06 49.79
CA PRO A 73 -26.09 7.63 48.59
C PRO A 73 -26.79 8.92 48.17
N HIS A 74 -26.01 9.85 47.64
CA HIS A 74 -26.46 11.06 46.95
C HIS A 74 -26.24 10.88 45.43
N PRO A 75 -26.87 11.66 44.54
CA PRO A 75 -26.78 11.47 43.09
C PRO A 75 -25.35 11.31 42.53
N GLY A 76 -24.36 12.02 43.08
CA GLY A 76 -22.94 11.92 42.67
C GLY A 76 -21.96 11.57 43.79
N HIS A 77 -22.43 11.24 45.00
CA HIS A 77 -21.58 11.07 46.19
C HIS A 77 -22.12 9.98 47.12
N ARG A 78 -21.29 9.56 48.07
CA ARG A 78 -21.62 8.62 49.14
C ARG A 78 -22.15 7.29 48.65
N GLY A 79 -21.91 6.94 47.40
CA GLY A 79 -22.57 5.83 46.74
C GLY A 79 -21.91 5.48 45.42
N PRO A 80 -22.35 4.39 44.79
CA PRO A 80 -21.65 3.83 43.64
C PRO A 80 -21.60 4.75 42.43
N THR A 81 -22.54 5.68 42.26
CA THR A 81 -22.50 6.65 41.14
C THR A 81 -21.36 7.67 41.23
N PHE A 82 -20.58 7.70 42.32
CA PHE A 82 -19.49 8.65 42.52
C PHE A 82 -18.60 8.79 41.28
N PHE A 83 -18.09 7.68 40.75
CA PHE A 83 -17.22 7.74 39.58
C PHE A 83 -17.95 8.11 38.27
N PRO A 84 -19.00 7.39 37.82
CA PRO A 84 -19.65 7.72 36.56
C PRO A 84 -20.26 9.12 36.54
N TRP A 85 -20.85 9.58 37.65
CA TRP A 85 -21.39 10.94 37.75
C TRP A 85 -20.29 11.99 37.52
N HIS A 86 -19.15 11.85 38.20
CA HIS A 86 -18.03 12.78 38.02
C HIS A 86 -17.35 12.65 36.65
N ARG A 87 -17.28 11.45 36.06
CA ARG A 87 -16.75 11.25 34.70
C ARG A 87 -17.56 12.03 33.67
N GLU A 88 -18.89 11.92 33.70
CA GLU A 88 -19.76 12.69 32.81
C GLU A 88 -19.65 14.19 33.09
N PHE A 89 -19.62 14.60 34.36
CA PHE A 89 -19.45 15.99 34.77
C PHE A 89 -18.15 16.61 34.22
N LEU A 90 -17.03 15.89 34.34
CA LEU A 90 -15.73 16.28 33.77
C LEU A 90 -15.75 16.30 32.25
N ARG A 91 -16.39 15.31 31.61
CA ARG A 91 -16.52 15.25 30.15
C ARG A 91 -17.26 16.47 29.62
N ARG A 92 -18.36 16.87 30.26
CA ARG A 92 -19.11 18.08 29.89
C ARG A 92 -18.31 19.35 30.10
N PHE A 93 -17.66 19.48 31.25
CA PHE A 93 -16.80 20.62 31.54
C PHE A 93 -15.70 20.77 30.48
N GLU A 94 -15.01 19.68 30.15
CA GLU A 94 -13.96 19.68 29.13
C GLU A 94 -14.48 20.00 27.72
N GLN A 95 -15.68 19.54 27.37
CA GLN A 95 -16.33 19.90 26.10
C GLN A 95 -16.62 21.40 26.03
N ASP A 96 -17.20 21.97 27.09
CA ASP A 96 -17.50 23.39 27.13
C ASP A 96 -16.24 24.25 27.10
N LEU A 97 -15.16 23.83 27.78
CA LEU A 97 -13.85 24.50 27.69
C LEU A 97 -13.36 24.60 26.24
N ARG A 98 -13.43 23.49 25.49
CA ARG A 98 -13.07 23.48 24.07
C ARG A 98 -13.95 24.43 23.26
N THR A 99 -15.26 24.44 23.54
CA THR A 99 -16.21 25.30 22.84
C THR A 99 -15.94 26.78 23.09
N VAL A 100 -15.77 27.20 24.35
CA VAL A 100 -15.56 28.63 24.66
C VAL A 100 -14.18 29.13 24.22
N ALA A 101 -13.17 28.26 24.23
CA ALA A 101 -11.83 28.60 23.77
C ALA A 101 -11.66 28.50 22.25
N GLY A 102 -12.55 27.79 21.55
CA GLY A 102 -12.39 27.47 20.13
C GLY A 102 -11.18 26.56 19.83
N ASP A 103 -10.71 25.81 20.83
CA ASP A 103 -9.53 24.92 20.72
C ASP A 103 -9.93 23.47 21.05
N PRO A 104 -10.02 22.58 20.03
CA PRO A 104 -10.38 21.18 20.24
C PRO A 104 -9.30 20.36 20.95
N SER A 105 -8.06 20.87 21.06
CA SER A 105 -6.93 20.16 21.67
C SER A 105 -6.93 20.21 23.21
N ILE A 106 -7.72 21.11 23.80
CA ILE A 106 -7.81 21.24 25.26
C ILE A 106 -8.24 19.92 25.89
N CYS A 107 -7.48 19.47 26.88
CA CYS A 107 -7.78 18.33 27.73
C CYS A 107 -7.62 18.74 29.20
N LEU A 108 -8.42 18.16 30.09
CA LEU A 108 -8.30 18.41 31.52
C LEU A 108 -7.00 17.79 32.04
N PRO A 109 -6.15 18.54 32.75
CA PRO A 109 -5.07 17.95 33.52
C PRO A 109 -5.62 17.29 34.79
N TYR A 110 -4.88 16.34 35.33
CA TYR A 110 -5.12 15.81 36.68
C TYR A 110 -3.94 16.15 37.61
N TRP A 111 -4.23 16.31 38.89
CA TRP A 111 -3.22 16.54 39.93
C TRP A 111 -2.98 15.26 40.72
N ASP A 112 -1.79 14.66 40.59
CA ASP A 112 -1.39 13.55 41.45
C ASP A 112 -0.95 14.06 42.84
N TRP A 113 -1.96 14.37 43.65
CA TRP A 113 -1.81 14.80 45.03
C TRP A 113 -1.15 13.75 45.94
N SER A 114 -0.92 12.52 45.47
CA SER A 114 -0.23 11.48 46.24
C SER A 114 1.31 11.59 46.15
N VAL A 115 1.79 12.32 45.14
CA VAL A 115 3.20 12.56 44.82
C VAL A 115 3.56 14.03 45.00
N ASP A 116 2.86 14.94 44.34
CA ASP A 116 3.16 16.38 44.36
C ASP A 116 2.37 17.07 45.48
N ARG A 117 2.92 17.03 46.70
CA ARG A 117 2.19 17.26 47.96
C ARG A 117 2.48 18.60 48.63
N THR A 118 3.52 19.29 48.21
CA THR A 118 4.01 20.54 48.80
C THR A 118 4.49 21.49 47.72
N SER A 119 4.65 22.77 48.07
CA SER A 119 5.17 23.78 47.14
C SER A 119 6.62 23.55 46.67
N ALA A 120 7.34 22.59 47.25
CA ALA A 120 8.67 22.19 46.79
C ALA A 120 8.60 21.11 45.69
N ASP A 121 7.46 20.45 45.52
CA ASP A 121 7.30 19.40 44.53
C ASP A 121 7.06 19.98 43.13
N PRO A 122 7.69 19.42 42.08
CA PRO A 122 7.66 20.02 40.74
C PRO A 122 6.29 19.97 40.06
N GLY A 123 5.38 19.10 40.50
CA GLY A 123 3.99 19.08 40.03
C GLY A 123 2.99 19.85 40.89
N TRP A 124 3.46 20.66 41.85
CA TRP A 124 2.58 21.46 42.70
C TRP A 124 1.82 22.52 41.88
N PRO A 125 0.48 22.46 41.79
CA PRO A 125 -0.28 23.30 40.84
C PRO A 125 -0.57 24.72 41.36
N PHE A 126 -0.33 25.00 42.64
CA PHE A 126 -0.69 26.27 43.29
C PHE A 126 0.43 27.31 43.21
N PHE A 127 0.79 27.70 41.99
CA PHE A 127 1.68 28.83 41.71
C PHE A 127 0.93 29.95 41.00
N THR A 128 1.46 31.17 41.11
CA THR A 128 0.79 32.42 40.68
C THR A 128 0.30 32.37 39.24
N ASP A 129 1.08 31.86 38.30
CA ASP A 129 0.71 31.85 36.88
C ASP A 129 -0.35 30.80 36.50
N PHE A 130 -0.72 29.90 37.42
CA PHE A 130 -1.68 28.83 37.17
C PHE A 130 -2.87 28.85 38.12
N LEU A 131 -2.85 28.16 39.27
CA LEU A 131 -4.02 28.13 40.18
C LEU A 131 -4.02 29.26 41.22
N GLY A 132 -2.92 29.98 41.43
CA GLY A 132 -2.75 30.87 42.59
C GLY A 132 -2.48 30.10 43.89
N GLY A 133 -1.93 30.78 44.89
CA GLY A 133 -1.44 30.17 46.14
C GLY A 133 -2.52 29.93 47.22
N ASP A 134 -2.05 29.82 48.46
CA ASP A 134 -2.89 29.68 49.66
C ASP A 134 -3.59 31.00 50.01
N GLY A 135 -4.66 30.91 50.79
CA GLY A 135 -5.38 32.07 51.29
C GLY A 135 -4.60 32.86 52.33
N THR A 136 -4.77 34.19 52.34
CA THR A 136 -4.08 35.07 53.30
C THR A 136 -5.05 35.87 54.17
N GLY A 137 -4.57 36.30 55.34
CA GLY A 137 -5.32 37.11 56.29
C GLY A 137 -6.45 36.34 57.01
N ALA A 138 -7.28 37.07 57.76
CA ALA A 138 -8.35 36.49 58.58
C ALA A 138 -9.50 35.86 57.76
N GLY A 139 -9.56 36.14 56.46
CA GLY A 139 -10.58 35.64 55.54
C GLY A 139 -10.12 34.53 54.61
N ILE A 140 -8.86 34.05 54.75
CA ILE A 140 -8.25 32.99 53.92
C ILE A 140 -8.49 33.17 52.41
N VAL A 141 -8.49 34.43 51.96
CA VAL A 141 -8.78 34.79 50.56
C VAL A 141 -7.51 34.59 49.73
N VAL A 142 -7.65 33.93 48.58
CA VAL A 142 -6.54 33.74 47.64
C VAL A 142 -6.11 35.10 47.07
N PRO A 143 -4.84 35.52 47.27
CA PRO A 143 -4.40 36.87 46.94
C PRO A 143 -3.92 37.02 45.49
N ASP A 144 -3.61 35.93 44.80
CA ASP A 144 -2.87 35.94 43.54
C ASP A 144 -3.39 34.92 42.50
N GLY A 145 -2.84 35.00 41.29
CA GLY A 145 -3.20 34.16 40.15
C GLY A 145 -4.53 34.51 39.49
N PRO A 146 -4.87 33.84 38.37
CA PRO A 146 -6.02 34.20 37.52
C PRO A 146 -7.37 34.06 38.24
N PHE A 147 -7.41 33.24 39.30
CA PHE A 147 -8.63 32.95 40.06
C PHE A 147 -8.76 33.79 41.34
N ALA A 148 -7.90 34.80 41.53
CA ALA A 148 -8.08 35.78 42.60
C ALA A 148 -9.22 36.76 42.27
N SER A 149 -9.96 37.18 43.30
CA SER A 149 -11.03 38.18 43.15
C SER A 149 -10.53 39.52 42.56
N ALA A 150 -9.29 39.90 42.85
CA ALA A 150 -8.65 41.09 42.28
C ALA A 150 -8.49 41.02 40.75
N ASN A 151 -8.49 39.82 40.18
CA ASN A 151 -8.41 39.55 38.74
C ASN A 151 -9.78 39.23 38.12
N GLY A 152 -10.88 39.49 38.84
CA GLY A 152 -12.24 39.34 38.33
C GLY A 152 -12.91 37.99 38.59
N TRP A 153 -12.27 37.09 39.34
CA TRP A 153 -12.88 35.81 39.73
C TRP A 153 -13.82 35.97 40.92
N VAL A 154 -15.09 36.27 40.63
CA VAL A 154 -16.17 36.45 41.63
C VAL A 154 -17.01 35.17 41.72
N LEU A 155 -17.30 34.72 42.94
CA LEU A 155 -18.14 33.55 43.19
C LEU A 155 -19.61 33.98 43.28
N ALA A 156 -20.41 33.63 42.27
CA ALA A 156 -21.84 33.98 42.24
C ALA A 156 -22.71 33.00 43.04
N ILE A 157 -22.25 31.75 43.17
CA ILE A 157 -22.95 30.69 43.88
C ILE A 157 -22.13 30.34 45.11
N ALA A 158 -22.70 30.64 46.27
CA ALA A 158 -22.07 30.40 47.55
C ALA A 158 -22.99 29.60 48.46
N ASP A 159 -22.40 28.69 49.22
CA ASP A 159 -23.10 27.93 50.24
C ASP A 159 -22.98 28.63 51.61
N PRO A 160 -24.09 29.16 52.19
CA PRO A 160 -24.08 29.78 53.51
C PRO A 160 -23.99 28.76 54.67
N PHE A 161 -24.08 27.45 54.42
CA PHE A 161 -24.10 26.41 55.47
C PHE A 161 -22.76 26.19 56.17
N SER A 162 -21.69 26.89 55.79
CA SER A 162 -20.46 26.95 56.60
C SER A 162 -20.75 27.66 57.92
N ASN A 163 -20.55 26.99 59.05
CA ASN A 163 -20.67 27.56 60.40
C ASN A 163 -19.46 28.44 60.79
N ASN A 164 -18.51 28.67 59.86
CA ASN A 164 -17.37 29.55 60.09
C ASN A 164 -17.71 31.00 59.70
N ALA A 165 -17.84 31.86 60.72
CA ALA A 165 -18.09 33.29 60.55
C ALA A 165 -17.06 34.01 59.64
N GLN A 166 -15.84 33.48 59.54
CA GLN A 166 -14.79 34.03 58.66
C GLN A 166 -15.02 33.68 57.19
N HIS A 167 -15.52 32.46 56.91
CA HIS A 167 -15.88 32.02 55.56
C HIS A 167 -17.10 32.79 55.04
N GLN A 168 -18.09 32.98 55.92
CA GLN A 168 -19.32 33.73 55.62
C GLN A 168 -19.07 35.20 55.24
N ALA A 169 -17.95 35.79 55.67
CA ALA A 169 -17.62 37.19 55.40
C ALA A 169 -17.03 37.44 54.00
N ASN A 170 -16.62 36.38 53.27
CA ASN A 170 -15.95 36.49 51.95
C ASN A 170 -16.50 35.48 50.93
N LEU A 171 -17.80 35.17 51.00
CA LEU A 171 -18.44 34.16 50.16
C LEU A 171 -18.39 34.46 48.65
N ASP A 172 -18.14 35.71 48.28
CA ASP A 172 -17.97 36.18 46.90
C ASP A 172 -16.54 35.99 46.34
N LYS A 173 -15.61 35.48 47.15
CA LYS A 173 -14.18 35.35 46.81
C LYS A 173 -13.68 33.93 47.01
N LEU A 174 -12.74 33.52 46.15
CA LEU A 174 -12.05 32.25 46.29
C LEU A 174 -11.25 32.20 47.62
N GLN A 175 -11.45 31.12 48.36
CA GLN A 175 -10.82 30.89 49.66
C GLN A 175 -10.08 29.55 49.69
N ARG A 176 -8.87 29.54 50.25
CA ARG A 176 -8.07 28.32 50.47
C ARG A 176 -7.36 28.40 51.82
N SER A 177 -7.19 27.25 52.47
CA SER A 177 -6.41 27.15 53.69
C SER A 177 -5.72 25.79 53.71
N PHE A 178 -4.51 25.73 53.17
CA PHE A 178 -3.73 24.50 53.11
C PHE A 178 -3.41 23.97 54.51
N ASN A 179 -4.19 22.99 54.97
CA ASN A 179 -4.11 22.48 56.33
C ASN A 179 -4.14 20.95 56.37
N GLY A 180 -3.44 20.34 57.33
CA GLY A 180 -3.33 18.89 57.44
C GLY A 180 -2.35 18.30 56.41
N THR A 181 -2.64 17.08 55.94
CA THR A 181 -1.75 16.33 55.05
C THR A 181 -2.52 15.78 53.87
N LEU A 182 -1.93 15.85 52.68
CA LEU A 182 -2.44 15.15 51.50
C LEU A 182 -2.25 13.63 51.61
N PRO A 183 -3.07 12.83 50.90
CA PRO A 183 -2.88 11.39 50.85
C PRO A 183 -1.49 10.98 50.36
N THR A 184 -1.08 9.77 50.69
CA THR A 184 0.21 9.22 50.24
C THR A 184 -0.01 8.26 49.08
N ARG A 185 1.04 8.05 48.27
CA ARG A 185 1.07 6.97 47.28
C ARG A 185 0.67 5.60 47.86
N ALA A 186 1.14 5.26 49.05
CA ALA A 186 0.76 4.01 49.71
C ALA A 186 -0.75 3.90 49.92
N ALA A 187 -1.42 4.99 50.31
CA ALA A 187 -2.88 5.00 50.47
C ALA A 187 -3.61 4.81 49.12
N VAL A 188 -3.07 5.33 48.02
CA VAL A 188 -3.60 5.11 46.67
C VAL A 188 -3.45 3.64 46.26
N MET A 189 -2.26 3.05 46.45
CA MET A 189 -2.01 1.65 46.14
C MET A 189 -2.86 0.70 47.01
N ASP A 190 -3.07 1.04 48.28
CA ASP A 190 -3.96 0.30 49.19
C ASP A 190 -5.42 0.32 48.70
N ALA A 191 -5.88 1.43 48.11
CA ALA A 191 -7.21 1.50 47.50
C ALA A 191 -7.28 0.70 46.19
N LEU A 192 -6.29 0.87 45.30
CA LEU A 192 -6.19 0.14 44.03
C LEU A 192 -6.01 -1.38 44.20
N ALA A 193 -5.65 -1.86 45.39
CA ALA A 193 -5.55 -3.28 45.71
C ALA A 193 -6.89 -3.96 45.99
N VAL A 194 -7.96 -3.18 46.20
CA VAL A 194 -9.32 -3.68 46.40
C VAL A 194 -9.90 -4.07 45.04
N ASP A 195 -10.24 -5.33 44.84
CA ASP A 195 -10.71 -5.90 43.56
C ASP A 195 -12.24 -5.83 43.37
N GLU A 196 -12.97 -5.28 44.35
CA GLU A 196 -14.41 -5.11 44.30
C GLU A 196 -14.77 -3.61 44.21
N TYR A 197 -15.59 -3.28 43.21
CA TYR A 197 -15.95 -1.88 42.90
C TYR A 197 -16.60 -1.18 44.09
N ASP A 198 -17.66 -1.78 44.63
CA ASP A 198 -18.38 -1.32 45.81
C ASP A 198 -19.11 -2.51 46.45
N VAL A 199 -19.60 -2.34 47.69
CA VAL A 199 -20.34 -3.38 48.40
C VAL A 199 -21.58 -2.83 49.08
N GLY A 200 -22.57 -3.70 49.30
CA GLY A 200 -23.73 -3.41 50.15
C GLY A 200 -23.31 -2.89 51.54
N PRO A 201 -23.98 -1.87 52.10
CA PRO A 201 -25.25 -1.29 51.65
C PRO A 201 -25.12 -0.20 50.57
N TRP A 202 -24.02 -0.09 49.84
CA TRP A 202 -23.83 0.88 48.74
C TRP A 202 -23.82 2.34 49.22
N ASN A 203 -23.18 2.60 50.36
CA ASN A 203 -23.16 3.93 50.96
C ASN A 203 -21.83 4.27 51.68
N ILE A 204 -21.78 5.31 52.53
CA ILE A 204 -20.53 5.66 53.27
C ILE A 204 -20.07 4.59 54.27
N THR A 205 -20.99 3.72 54.71
CA THR A 205 -20.74 2.64 55.65
C THR A 205 -20.35 1.32 54.98
N SER A 206 -20.38 1.27 53.63
CA SER A 206 -19.87 0.14 52.86
C SER A 206 -18.48 -0.23 53.37
N ALA A 207 -18.36 -1.44 53.91
CA ALA A 207 -17.25 -1.86 54.74
C ALA A 207 -15.92 -1.64 54.01
N GLY A 208 -15.09 -0.75 54.54
CA GLY A 208 -13.95 -0.24 53.77
C GLY A 208 -12.87 -1.26 53.46
N ALA A 209 -12.93 -2.51 53.91
CA ALA A 209 -11.99 -3.54 53.43
C ALA A 209 -12.33 -4.06 52.02
N GLN A 210 -13.52 -3.73 51.47
CA GLN A 210 -14.07 -4.38 50.27
C GLN A 210 -14.66 -3.40 49.23
N SER A 211 -14.65 -2.09 49.45
CA SER A 211 -15.18 -1.11 48.48
C SER A 211 -14.07 -0.20 47.95
N PHE A 212 -13.69 -0.41 46.69
CA PHE A 212 -12.78 0.48 45.96
C PHE A 212 -13.35 1.90 45.91
N ARG A 213 -14.62 2.05 45.49
CA ARG A 213 -15.32 3.34 45.43
C ARG A 213 -15.24 4.10 46.74
N ASN A 214 -15.58 3.47 47.87
CA ASN A 214 -15.64 4.15 49.16
C ASN A 214 -14.24 4.48 49.73
N ARG A 215 -13.21 3.70 49.37
CA ARG A 215 -11.80 3.96 49.68
C ARG A 215 -11.24 5.14 48.93
N VAL A 216 -11.60 5.26 47.65
CA VAL A 216 -11.17 6.35 46.79
C VAL A 216 -11.94 7.63 47.13
N GLU A 217 -13.26 7.55 47.29
CA GLU A 217 -14.08 8.68 47.76
C GLU A 217 -13.62 9.15 49.16
N GLY A 218 -13.19 8.22 50.02
CA GLY A 218 -12.42 8.54 51.22
C GLY A 218 -13.23 8.66 52.52
N TRP A 219 -14.38 7.99 52.60
CA TRP A 219 -15.12 7.83 53.86
C TRP A 219 -14.53 6.75 54.77
N VAL A 220 -13.81 5.79 54.18
CA VAL A 220 -13.09 4.76 54.92
C VAL A 220 -11.66 4.68 54.41
N GLY A 221 -10.72 4.45 55.32
CA GLY A 221 -9.32 4.26 54.99
C GLY A 221 -8.45 4.14 56.24
N PRO A 222 -7.13 4.01 56.07
CA PRO A 222 -6.20 3.78 57.18
C PRO A 222 -6.02 5.02 58.07
N GLN A 223 -6.45 6.20 57.63
CA GLN A 223 -6.37 7.42 58.42
C GLN A 223 -7.70 7.75 59.12
N ALA A 224 -7.62 8.28 60.34
CA ALA A 224 -8.78 8.77 61.07
C ALA A 224 -9.38 10.00 60.37
N GLY A 225 -10.69 9.98 60.10
CA GLY A 225 -11.39 11.06 59.41
C GLY A 225 -11.36 10.90 57.88
N ALA A 226 -11.19 12.01 57.17
CA ALA A 226 -11.18 12.03 55.71
C ALA A 226 -9.96 11.30 55.14
N ASN A 227 -10.19 10.47 54.12
CA ASN A 227 -9.16 9.76 53.36
C ASN A 227 -9.19 10.22 51.90
N THR A 228 -8.19 9.80 51.12
CA THR A 228 -8.08 9.98 49.64
C THR A 228 -8.74 11.26 49.10
N HIS A 229 -9.79 11.18 48.26
CA HIS A 229 -10.54 12.31 47.71
C HIS A 229 -11.00 13.31 48.78
N ASN A 230 -11.77 12.84 49.79
CA ASN A 230 -12.29 13.71 50.85
C ASN A 230 -11.18 14.46 51.60
N ARG A 231 -10.00 13.85 51.73
CA ARG A 231 -8.84 14.47 52.38
C ARG A 231 -8.23 15.57 51.53
N VAL A 232 -8.28 15.47 50.21
CA VAL A 232 -7.83 16.55 49.31
C VAL A 232 -8.76 17.76 49.47
N HIS A 233 -10.07 17.55 49.53
CA HIS A 233 -11.04 18.62 49.83
C HIS A 233 -10.75 19.30 51.18
N VAL A 234 -10.53 18.50 52.23
CA VAL A 234 -10.18 19.03 53.56
C VAL A 234 -8.84 19.75 53.57
N PHE A 235 -7.86 19.24 52.82
CA PHE A 235 -6.53 19.84 52.73
C PHE A 235 -6.55 21.22 52.07
N VAL A 236 -7.22 21.36 50.92
CA VAL A 236 -7.34 22.65 50.24
C VAL A 236 -8.14 23.64 51.09
N GLY A 237 -9.18 23.14 51.77
CA GLY A 237 -9.98 23.94 52.68
C GLY A 237 -10.77 25.05 51.96
N GLY A 238 -11.30 26.00 52.73
CA GLY A 238 -12.01 27.16 52.18
C GLY A 238 -13.14 26.78 51.23
N SER A 239 -13.05 27.22 49.98
CA SER A 239 -14.05 26.99 48.94
C SER A 239 -14.17 25.52 48.52
N MET A 240 -13.20 24.64 48.81
CA MET A 240 -13.25 23.20 48.51
C MET A 240 -14.04 22.36 49.52
N LEU A 241 -14.49 22.92 50.64
CA LEU A 241 -15.24 22.20 51.68
C LEU A 241 -16.75 22.01 51.42
N PRO A 242 -17.52 23.06 51.04
CA PRO A 242 -18.96 22.93 50.87
C PRO A 242 -19.34 22.20 49.57
N GLY A 243 -20.65 21.94 49.38
CA GLY A 243 -21.18 21.40 48.11
C GLY A 243 -20.91 22.31 46.90
N THR A 244 -20.49 23.55 47.11
CA THR A 244 -20.00 24.45 46.05
C THR A 244 -18.49 24.33 45.80
N SER A 245 -17.87 23.19 46.12
CA SER A 245 -16.43 22.93 45.92
C SER A 245 -15.89 23.24 44.53
N PRO A 246 -16.65 23.08 43.42
CA PRO A 246 -16.16 23.48 42.10
C PRO A 246 -15.88 24.98 41.94
N ASN A 247 -16.25 25.83 42.90
CA ASN A 247 -15.82 27.25 42.91
C ASN A 247 -14.29 27.41 42.85
N ASP A 248 -13.55 26.42 43.37
CA ASP A 248 -12.10 26.32 43.20
C ASP A 248 -11.78 25.45 41.97
N PRO A 249 -11.09 25.99 40.94
CA PRO A 249 -10.71 25.22 39.75
C PRO A 249 -9.88 23.96 40.03
N VAL A 250 -9.22 23.85 41.18
CA VAL A 250 -8.50 22.62 41.55
C VAL A 250 -9.44 21.42 41.70
N PHE A 251 -10.74 21.64 41.92
CA PHE A 251 -11.75 20.60 41.93
C PHE A 251 -11.65 19.70 40.69
N PHE A 252 -11.55 20.29 39.51
CA PHE A 252 -11.52 19.54 38.26
C PHE A 252 -10.25 18.70 38.11
N LEU A 253 -9.11 19.20 38.59
CA LEU A 253 -7.85 18.45 38.60
C LEU A 253 -7.87 17.30 39.62
N ASN A 254 -8.51 17.52 40.78
CA ASN A 254 -8.72 16.49 41.80
C ASN A 254 -9.62 15.37 41.25
N HIS A 255 -10.78 15.71 40.71
CA HIS A 255 -11.71 14.71 40.18
C HIS A 255 -11.19 14.03 38.92
N ALA A 256 -10.39 14.69 38.09
CA ALA A 256 -9.69 14.02 36.99
C ALA A 256 -8.68 12.97 37.50
N LYS A 257 -8.09 13.18 38.69
CA LYS A 257 -7.26 12.16 39.34
C LYS A 257 -8.10 10.99 39.86
N GLU A 258 -9.27 11.24 40.45
CA GLU A 258 -10.16 10.15 40.88
C GLU A 258 -10.67 9.31 39.70
N ASP A 259 -10.99 9.98 38.59
CA ASP A 259 -11.43 9.32 37.36
C ASP A 259 -10.31 8.49 36.71
N GLU A 260 -9.07 8.98 36.78
CA GLU A 260 -7.86 8.24 36.39
C GLU A 260 -7.66 6.98 37.24
N LEU A 261 -7.85 7.06 38.56
CA LEU A 261 -7.75 5.90 39.44
C LEU A 261 -8.81 4.84 39.10
N TRP A 262 -10.02 5.25 38.72
CA TRP A 262 -11.04 4.29 38.25
C TRP A 262 -10.64 3.65 36.92
N ALA A 263 -10.12 4.43 35.96
CA ALA A 263 -9.59 3.91 34.70
C ALA A 263 -8.45 2.89 34.91
N VAL A 264 -7.51 3.19 35.80
CA VAL A 264 -6.42 2.27 36.18
C VAL A 264 -6.98 1.00 36.84
N TRP A 265 -7.94 1.14 37.76
CA TRP A 265 -8.56 0.00 38.45
C TRP A 265 -9.29 -0.94 37.47
N MET A 266 -10.04 -0.40 36.50
CA MET A 266 -10.71 -1.21 35.47
C MET A 266 -9.72 -2.03 34.62
N GLN A 267 -8.55 -1.45 34.32
CA GLN A 267 -7.48 -2.13 33.58
C GLN A 267 -6.73 -3.17 34.43
N LYS A 268 -6.65 -2.97 35.75
CA LYS A 268 -6.06 -3.93 36.68
C LYS A 268 -6.95 -5.16 36.91
N TYR A 269 -8.26 -4.97 36.86
CA TYR A 269 -9.27 -6.00 37.11
C TYR A 269 -10.24 -6.16 35.93
N PRO A 270 -9.79 -6.57 34.73
CA PRO A 270 -10.67 -6.66 33.56
C PRO A 270 -11.78 -7.72 33.69
N GLY A 271 -11.65 -8.66 34.63
CA GLY A 271 -12.59 -9.77 34.83
C GLY A 271 -13.66 -9.55 35.90
N VAL A 272 -13.68 -8.41 36.59
CA VAL A 272 -14.68 -8.11 37.64
C VAL A 272 -15.69 -7.07 37.12
N PRO A 273 -16.93 -7.03 37.66
CA PRO A 273 -17.86 -5.97 37.32
C PRO A 273 -17.29 -4.58 37.64
N HIS A 274 -17.18 -3.72 36.63
CA HIS A 274 -16.60 -2.38 36.80
C HIS A 274 -17.55 -1.35 37.41
N TYR A 275 -18.77 -1.79 37.72
CA TYR A 275 -19.76 -1.05 38.47
C TYR A 275 -20.67 -2.05 39.20
N LEU A 276 -21.03 -1.69 40.42
CA LEU A 276 -22.02 -2.36 41.26
C LEU A 276 -22.86 -1.26 41.93
N PRO A 277 -24.15 -1.47 42.22
CA PRO A 277 -24.91 -2.70 42.04
C PRO A 277 -25.28 -2.99 40.58
N LEU A 278 -25.31 -4.29 40.22
CA LEU A 278 -25.90 -4.75 38.96
C LEU A 278 -27.42 -4.62 38.99
N ASP A 279 -28.08 -4.72 37.83
CA ASP A 279 -29.54 -4.63 37.72
C ASP A 279 -30.27 -5.70 38.53
N SER A 280 -29.62 -6.84 38.76
CA SER A 280 -30.11 -7.97 39.56
C SER A 280 -29.96 -7.79 41.07
N GLU A 281 -29.17 -6.82 41.54
CA GLU A 281 -28.89 -6.65 42.95
C GLU A 281 -30.07 -5.98 43.70
N PRO A 282 -30.45 -6.48 44.89
CA PRO A 282 -31.49 -5.86 45.69
C PRO A 282 -31.02 -4.52 46.27
N LEU A 283 -31.90 -3.52 46.24
CA LEU A 283 -31.61 -2.19 46.81
C LEU A 283 -32.04 -2.13 48.29
N PRO A 284 -31.18 -1.61 49.19
CA PRO A 284 -31.55 -1.35 50.57
C PRO A 284 -32.71 -0.36 50.68
N ALA A 285 -33.62 -0.60 51.62
CA ALA A 285 -34.72 0.32 51.89
C ALA A 285 -34.19 1.68 52.41
N GLY A 286 -34.74 2.78 51.88
CA GLY A 286 -34.38 4.14 52.30
C GLY A 286 -33.27 4.81 51.49
N HIS A 287 -32.69 4.13 50.50
CA HIS A 287 -31.69 4.74 49.59
C HIS A 287 -32.37 5.30 48.33
N SER A 288 -32.83 6.55 48.36
CA SER A 288 -33.62 7.16 47.27
C SER A 288 -32.82 7.54 46.02
N HIS A 289 -31.48 7.60 46.09
CA HIS A 289 -30.60 7.96 44.97
C HIS A 289 -29.61 6.86 44.59
N LEU A 290 -29.87 5.62 45.02
CA LEU A 290 -29.08 4.48 44.57
C LEU A 290 -29.48 4.11 43.14
N VAL A 291 -28.50 4.08 42.25
CA VAL A 291 -28.65 3.80 40.82
C VAL A 291 -27.98 2.44 40.53
N ARG A 292 -28.65 1.55 39.79
CA ARG A 292 -28.04 0.31 39.28
C ARG A 292 -27.32 0.56 37.96
N LEU A 293 -26.57 -0.43 37.50
CA LEU A 293 -25.76 -0.37 36.28
C LEU A 293 -26.48 0.26 35.06
N SER A 294 -27.72 -0.12 34.80
CA SER A 294 -28.49 0.36 33.65
C SER A 294 -29.47 1.50 33.97
N ASP A 295 -29.58 1.90 35.24
CA ASP A 295 -30.49 2.97 35.67
C ASP A 295 -29.94 4.35 35.26
N HIS A 296 -30.84 5.33 35.10
CA HIS A 296 -30.46 6.71 34.78
C HIS A 296 -29.98 7.46 36.03
N MET A 297 -28.86 8.17 35.91
CA MET A 297 -28.33 9.17 36.85
C MET A 297 -29.08 10.50 36.66
N GLU A 298 -30.39 10.48 36.92
CA GLU A 298 -31.37 11.52 36.52
C GLU A 298 -30.91 12.97 36.79
N SER A 299 -30.09 13.22 37.81
CA SER A 299 -29.56 14.55 38.14
C SER A 299 -28.76 15.25 37.03
N LEU A 300 -28.04 14.54 36.14
CA LEU A 300 -27.17 15.20 35.14
C LEU A 300 -27.90 15.49 33.83
N ALA A 301 -28.80 14.60 33.41
CA ALA A 301 -29.59 14.77 32.21
C ALA A 301 -30.52 15.98 32.30
N GLU A 302 -31.01 16.30 33.50
CA GLU A 302 -31.82 17.49 33.79
C GLU A 302 -31.08 18.80 33.45
N TYR A 303 -29.77 18.86 33.72
CA TYR A 303 -28.98 20.09 33.55
C TYR A 303 -28.31 20.20 32.18
N PHE A 304 -27.78 19.11 31.65
CA PHE A 304 -27.00 19.15 30.40
C PHE A 304 -27.84 18.86 29.15
N GLY A 305 -29.06 18.33 29.29
CA GLY A 305 -29.96 18.06 28.18
C GLY A 305 -29.47 16.93 27.25
N ALA A 306 -29.71 17.08 25.94
CA ALA A 306 -29.44 16.04 24.95
C ALA A 306 -27.95 15.66 24.82
N GLY A 307 -27.67 14.37 24.64
CA GLY A 307 -26.30 13.83 24.48
C GLY A 307 -25.54 13.62 25.80
N THR A 308 -26.25 13.72 26.94
CA THR A 308 -25.69 13.41 28.27
C THR A 308 -25.58 11.92 28.40
N ILE A 309 -24.43 11.44 28.84
CA ILE A 309 -24.24 10.03 29.13
C ILE A 309 -24.68 9.84 30.57
N ASP A 310 -25.90 9.34 30.75
CA ASP A 310 -26.59 9.36 32.03
C ASP A 310 -26.79 7.97 32.63
N ARG A 311 -26.19 6.91 32.08
CA ARG A 311 -26.21 5.57 32.69
C ARG A 311 -24.79 5.12 33.02
N PRO A 312 -24.55 4.48 34.18
CA PRO A 312 -23.22 3.98 34.53
C PRO A 312 -22.61 3.05 33.47
N VAL A 313 -23.42 2.18 32.86
CA VAL A 313 -22.99 1.24 31.81
C VAL A 313 -22.34 1.92 30.61
N ASP A 314 -22.80 3.12 30.23
CA ASP A 314 -22.29 3.85 29.06
C ASP A 314 -20.96 4.58 29.35
N LEU A 315 -20.50 4.57 30.61
CA LEU A 315 -19.30 5.25 31.08
C LEU A 315 -18.16 4.29 31.44
N LEU A 316 -18.36 2.97 31.27
CA LEU A 316 -17.37 1.95 31.63
C LEU A 316 -16.24 1.85 30.60
N ASP A 317 -16.50 2.09 29.32
CA ASP A 317 -15.45 2.24 28.30
C ASP A 317 -14.86 3.66 28.36
N HIS A 318 -13.95 3.87 29.32
CA HIS A 318 -13.32 5.17 29.49
C HIS A 318 -12.51 5.59 28.26
N LYS A 319 -11.85 4.64 27.59
CA LYS A 319 -10.99 4.90 26.41
C LYS A 319 -11.80 5.37 25.19
N ALA A 320 -13.10 5.07 25.11
CA ALA A 320 -14.00 5.68 24.13
C ALA A 320 -14.33 7.15 24.44
N ILE A 321 -14.18 7.58 25.70
CA ILE A 321 -14.51 8.92 26.18
C ILE A 321 -13.25 9.80 26.24
N THR A 322 -12.25 9.37 27.02
CA THR A 322 -10.99 10.07 27.22
C THR A 322 -9.88 9.08 27.57
N TRP A 323 -8.69 9.34 27.05
CA TRP A 323 -7.49 8.63 27.46
C TRP A 323 -6.82 9.34 28.63
N TYR A 324 -6.14 8.57 29.48
CA TYR A 324 -5.17 9.05 30.45
C TYR A 324 -3.77 8.71 29.99
N ASP A 325 -2.80 9.57 30.32
CA ASP A 325 -1.40 9.27 30.02
C ASP A 325 -0.87 8.02 30.75
N THR A 326 -1.66 7.45 31.69
CA THR A 326 -1.45 6.21 32.46
C THR A 326 -2.15 4.97 31.89
N ASP A 327 -2.92 5.11 30.80
CA ASP A 327 -3.60 3.96 30.19
C ASP A 327 -2.63 2.98 29.53
N LEU A 328 -2.94 1.68 29.65
CA LEU A 328 -2.29 0.62 28.89
C LEU A 328 -2.70 0.71 27.41
N PRO A 329 -1.84 0.31 26.47
CA PRO A 329 -2.12 0.38 25.04
C PRO A 329 -3.17 -0.64 24.60
N ASP A 330 -3.94 -0.31 23.56
CA ASP A 330 -4.74 -1.29 22.81
C ASP A 330 -3.91 -1.75 21.59
N ILE A 331 -3.64 -3.05 21.48
CA ILE A 331 -2.77 -3.63 20.43
C ILE A 331 -3.55 -4.67 19.64
N VAL A 332 -3.57 -4.52 18.31
CA VAL A 332 -4.22 -5.45 17.38
C VAL A 332 -3.20 -5.96 16.36
N VAL A 333 -3.14 -7.27 16.15
CA VAL A 333 -2.32 -7.90 15.09
C VAL A 333 -3.13 -7.94 13.80
N GLU A 334 -2.81 -7.04 12.87
CA GLU A 334 -3.54 -6.89 11.60
C GLU A 334 -3.14 -7.95 10.56
N SER A 335 -1.91 -8.45 10.61
CA SER A 335 -1.43 -9.51 9.71
C SER A 335 -2.03 -10.89 10.03
N GLY A 336 -2.81 -11.00 11.12
CA GLY A 336 -3.28 -12.29 11.63
C GLY A 336 -2.20 -13.08 12.40
N PRO A 337 -2.55 -14.29 12.87
CA PRO A 337 -1.68 -15.10 13.72
C PRO A 337 -0.59 -15.88 12.96
N ALA A 338 -0.60 -15.85 11.62
CA ALA A 338 0.32 -16.61 10.79
C ALA A 338 0.77 -15.81 9.55
N LEU A 339 2.03 -15.98 9.16
CA LEU A 339 2.61 -15.48 7.93
C LEU A 339 3.03 -16.64 7.02
N GLY A 340 2.35 -16.77 5.88
CA GLY A 340 2.66 -17.76 4.85
C GLY A 340 3.64 -17.23 3.81
N PHE A 341 4.78 -17.91 3.63
CA PHE A 341 5.78 -17.70 2.59
C PHE A 341 5.66 -18.84 1.56
N THR A 342 4.57 -18.83 0.79
CA THR A 342 4.25 -19.91 -0.14
C THR A 342 5.00 -19.74 -1.45
N ASP A 343 5.54 -20.86 -1.93
CA ASP A 343 6.15 -21.05 -3.24
C ASP A 343 7.29 -20.07 -3.51
N VAL A 344 8.15 -19.90 -2.50
CA VAL A 344 9.33 -19.07 -2.64
C VAL A 344 10.36 -19.82 -3.49
N PRO A 345 10.79 -19.28 -4.63
CA PRO A 345 11.71 -19.99 -5.49
C PRO A 345 13.08 -20.23 -4.83
N ALA A 346 13.66 -21.40 -5.06
CA ALA A 346 14.87 -21.86 -4.39
C ALA A 346 16.05 -20.90 -4.62
N GLY A 347 16.80 -20.62 -3.55
CA GLY A 347 17.90 -19.66 -3.54
C GLY A 347 17.47 -18.20 -3.37
N LEU A 348 16.16 -17.91 -3.35
CA LEU A 348 15.65 -16.54 -3.16
C LEU A 348 15.25 -16.27 -1.71
N THR A 349 15.19 -14.99 -1.36
CA THR A 349 14.71 -14.53 -0.05
C THR A 349 13.42 -13.74 -0.23
N GLN A 350 12.34 -14.14 0.43
CA GLN A 350 11.09 -13.37 0.50
C GLN A 350 10.99 -12.66 1.85
N THR A 351 10.49 -11.44 1.87
CA THR A 351 10.20 -10.70 3.12
C THR A 351 8.68 -10.51 3.25
N LYS A 352 8.11 -10.81 4.42
CA LYS A 352 6.75 -10.43 4.81
C LYS A 352 6.79 -9.66 6.13
N PHE A 353 5.70 -8.97 6.48
CA PHE A 353 5.66 -8.11 7.66
C PHE A 353 4.59 -8.58 8.64
N ILE A 354 4.97 -8.68 9.92
CA ILE A 354 4.01 -8.74 11.02
C ILE A 354 3.54 -7.32 11.28
N ARG A 355 2.23 -7.09 11.22
CA ARG A 355 1.66 -5.74 11.31
C ARG A 355 0.83 -5.58 12.55
N PHE A 356 1.15 -4.56 13.36
CA PHE A 356 0.41 -4.19 14.56
C PHE A 356 -0.21 -2.81 14.39
N ARG A 357 -1.47 -2.67 14.78
CA ARG A 357 -2.10 -1.37 15.05
C ARG A 357 -2.08 -1.15 16.56
N VAL A 358 -1.47 -0.04 16.98
CA VAL A 358 -1.24 0.28 18.38
C VAL A 358 -1.87 1.61 18.71
N ARG A 359 -2.84 1.62 19.61
CA ARG A 359 -3.48 2.82 20.12
C ARG A 359 -2.98 3.05 21.55
N THR A 360 -2.19 4.09 21.77
CA THR A 360 -1.47 4.29 23.03
C THR A 360 -1.22 5.77 23.33
N PRO A 361 -1.23 6.20 24.60
CA PRO A 361 -0.82 7.54 25.01
C PRO A 361 0.67 7.59 25.43
N ARG A 362 1.35 6.44 25.46
CA ARG A 362 2.75 6.27 25.91
C ARG A 362 3.54 5.36 24.98
N THR A 363 4.86 5.49 24.98
CA THR A 363 5.73 4.65 24.16
C THR A 363 5.57 3.17 24.52
N VAL A 364 5.37 2.33 23.52
CA VAL A 364 5.30 0.86 23.64
C VAL A 364 6.53 0.25 22.98
N SER A 365 7.24 -0.64 23.67
CA SER A 365 8.39 -1.35 23.11
C SER A 365 8.03 -2.81 22.83
N PHE A 366 8.15 -3.23 21.57
CA PHE A 366 8.01 -4.63 21.16
C PHE A 366 9.38 -5.28 21.10
N SER A 367 9.60 -6.33 21.88
CA SER A 367 10.87 -7.06 21.93
C SER A 367 10.69 -8.48 21.40
N VAL A 368 11.64 -8.96 20.59
CA VAL A 368 11.71 -10.36 20.15
C VAL A 368 12.19 -11.22 21.32
N THR A 369 11.28 -12.03 21.86
CA THR A 369 11.58 -12.94 22.98
C THR A 369 12.02 -14.32 22.51
N ALA A 370 11.54 -14.76 21.35
CA ALA A 370 12.07 -15.91 20.63
C ALA A 370 12.16 -15.60 19.14
N ALA A 371 13.38 -15.66 18.61
CA ALA A 371 13.65 -15.51 17.19
C ALA A 371 13.24 -16.79 16.42
N PRO A 372 12.82 -16.66 15.15
CA PRO A 372 12.45 -17.83 14.37
C PRO A 372 13.66 -18.70 14.05
N THR A 373 13.42 -20.00 13.87
CA THR A 373 14.44 -20.98 13.53
C THR A 373 14.41 -21.30 12.04
N GLY A 374 15.34 -22.13 11.55
CA GLY A 374 15.40 -22.51 10.14
C GLY A 374 15.92 -21.37 9.27
N ASN A 375 15.37 -21.21 8.08
CA ASN A 375 15.80 -20.17 7.15
C ASN A 375 15.07 -18.83 7.31
N PHE A 376 14.49 -18.58 8.49
CA PHE A 376 13.77 -17.36 8.79
C PHE A 376 14.65 -16.39 9.60
N THR A 377 14.49 -15.09 9.32
CA THR A 377 15.22 -14.02 10.02
C THR A 377 14.30 -12.85 10.27
N VAL A 378 14.23 -12.34 11.51
CA VAL A 378 13.56 -11.06 11.79
C VAL A 378 14.49 -9.92 11.37
N LEU A 379 13.96 -8.97 10.62
CA LEU A 379 14.68 -7.80 10.15
C LEU A 379 14.66 -6.68 11.19
N GLY A 380 15.81 -6.03 11.36
CA GLY A 380 15.99 -4.93 12.32
C GLY A 380 16.70 -5.36 13.59
N GLY A 381 16.47 -4.61 14.67
CA GLY A 381 17.01 -4.91 16.00
C GLY A 381 16.13 -5.88 16.78
N PRO A 382 16.52 -6.25 18.02
CA PRO A 382 15.67 -7.05 18.90
C PRO A 382 14.45 -6.29 19.43
N ASP A 383 14.45 -4.96 19.32
CA ASP A 383 13.45 -4.07 19.89
C ASP A 383 12.89 -3.09 18.86
N PHE A 384 11.58 -2.87 18.90
CA PHE A 384 10.82 -2.02 18.00
C PHE A 384 9.93 -1.06 18.80
N PRO A 385 10.34 0.21 18.99
CA PRO A 385 9.55 1.18 19.73
C PRO A 385 8.42 1.76 18.88
N VAL A 386 7.25 1.91 19.48
CA VAL A 386 6.11 2.67 18.95
C VAL A 386 5.94 3.91 19.81
N VAL A 387 6.28 5.06 19.25
CA VAL A 387 6.14 6.36 19.90
C VAL A 387 4.83 6.99 19.43
N PRO A 388 3.90 7.33 20.33
CA PRO A 388 2.62 7.92 19.92
C PRO A 388 2.79 9.33 19.37
N ASP A 389 2.11 9.62 18.26
CA ASP A 389 1.89 10.98 17.78
C ASP A 389 0.49 11.46 18.21
N GLU A 390 0.41 12.64 18.81
CA GLU A 390 -0.86 13.23 19.25
C GLU A 390 -1.83 13.50 18.08
N ALA A 391 -1.29 13.71 16.88
CA ALA A 391 -2.06 13.90 15.65
C ALA A 391 -2.77 12.62 15.18
N ASN A 392 -2.28 11.44 15.57
CA ASN A 392 -2.81 10.16 15.16
C ASN A 392 -3.73 9.55 16.24
N ASP A 393 -4.68 8.73 15.82
CA ASP A 393 -5.49 7.93 16.75
C ASP A 393 -4.89 6.55 17.01
N SER A 394 -4.02 6.06 16.14
CA SER A 394 -3.24 4.84 16.32
C SER A 394 -2.00 4.86 15.44
N GLU A 395 -0.95 4.20 15.90
CA GLU A 395 0.28 3.97 15.14
C GLU A 395 0.28 2.58 14.50
N VAL A 396 1.03 2.44 13.41
CA VAL A 396 1.26 1.15 12.74
C VAL A 396 2.71 0.75 12.91
N LEU A 397 2.94 -0.44 13.43
CA LEU A 397 4.26 -1.08 13.50
C LEU A 397 4.31 -2.24 12.52
N GLU A 398 5.34 -2.26 11.67
CA GLU A 398 5.63 -3.37 10.76
C GLU A 398 7.00 -3.98 11.11
N ILE A 399 6.99 -5.26 11.49
CA ILE A 399 8.21 -6.03 11.78
C ILE A 399 8.46 -6.98 10.62
N GLY A 400 9.55 -6.75 9.87
CA GLY A 400 9.91 -7.58 8.73
C GLY A 400 10.41 -8.95 9.16
N VAL A 401 9.96 -10.00 8.47
CA VAL A 401 10.43 -11.38 8.60
C VAL A 401 10.85 -11.85 7.22
N GLN A 402 12.10 -12.25 7.09
CA GLN A 402 12.67 -12.85 5.88
C GLN A 402 12.62 -14.36 5.95
N PHE A 403 12.39 -14.99 4.81
CA PHE A 403 12.59 -16.41 4.59
C PHE A 403 13.51 -16.62 3.40
N HIS A 404 14.63 -17.32 3.59
CA HIS A 404 15.56 -17.70 2.53
C HIS A 404 15.30 -19.15 2.06
N ALA A 405 14.85 -19.34 0.83
CA ALA A 405 14.37 -20.62 0.32
C ALA A 405 15.51 -21.57 -0.07
N VAL A 406 16.17 -22.19 0.91
CA VAL A 406 17.22 -23.20 0.69
C VAL A 406 16.80 -24.56 1.24
N GLY A 407 17.09 -25.63 0.49
CA GLY A 407 16.76 -27.02 0.86
C GLY A 407 15.56 -27.56 0.08
N ALA A 408 14.91 -28.60 0.58
CA ALA A 408 13.63 -29.12 0.06
C ALA A 408 12.66 -29.30 1.22
N ASN A 409 11.40 -28.89 1.03
CA ASN A 409 10.21 -29.04 1.90
C ASN A 409 9.76 -27.80 2.70
N VAL A 410 8.47 -27.87 3.06
CA VAL A 410 7.75 -26.95 3.94
C VAL A 410 8.51 -26.76 5.27
N GLN A 411 8.77 -25.51 5.63
CA GLN A 411 9.37 -25.13 6.91
C GLN A 411 8.33 -24.41 7.77
N VAL A 412 8.29 -24.76 9.05
CA VAL A 412 7.44 -24.08 10.04
C VAL A 412 8.34 -23.53 11.13
N ALA A 413 8.15 -22.27 11.47
CA ALA A 413 8.81 -21.58 12.57
C ALA A 413 7.80 -20.64 13.24
N ALA A 414 8.25 -19.87 14.22
CA ALA A 414 7.44 -18.82 14.84
C ALA A 414 8.31 -17.68 15.32
N VAL A 415 7.71 -16.50 15.46
CA VAL A 415 8.32 -15.36 16.17
C VAL A 415 7.47 -15.07 17.41
N ASP A 416 8.13 -15.02 18.58
CA ASP A 416 7.48 -14.59 19.82
C ASP A 416 7.89 -13.16 20.16
N LEU A 417 6.89 -12.29 20.26
CA LEU A 417 7.04 -10.88 20.55
C LEU A 417 6.41 -10.55 21.91
N GLN A 418 7.03 -9.63 22.65
CA GLN A 418 6.51 -9.12 23.90
C GLN A 418 6.41 -7.60 23.83
N ALA A 419 5.22 -7.06 24.04
CA ALA A 419 5.01 -5.63 24.15
C ALA A 419 5.14 -5.20 25.62
N THR A 420 5.85 -4.11 25.86
CA THR A 420 6.07 -3.52 27.19
C THR A 420 5.85 -2.01 27.18
N VAL A 421 5.44 -1.47 28.32
CA VAL A 421 5.40 -0.03 28.58
C VAL A 421 6.15 0.27 29.88
N VAL A 422 6.80 1.43 29.96
CA VAL A 422 7.40 1.88 31.22
C VAL A 422 6.28 2.39 32.13
N ASP A 423 6.19 1.84 33.34
CA ASP A 423 5.18 2.23 34.32
C ASP A 423 5.74 3.28 35.29
N ASP A 424 5.93 4.50 34.80
CA ASP A 424 6.47 5.64 35.56
C ASP A 424 5.65 5.94 36.83
N GLU A 425 4.35 5.66 36.77
CA GLU A 425 3.43 5.86 37.88
C GLU A 425 3.32 4.63 38.79
N GLY A 426 3.87 3.47 38.41
CA GLY A 426 3.98 2.27 39.23
C GLY A 426 2.64 1.66 39.66
N TYR A 427 1.61 1.69 38.82
CA TYR A 427 0.31 1.09 39.10
C TYR A 427 0.20 -0.40 38.71
N TYR A 428 0.97 -0.80 37.69
CA TYR A 428 0.89 -2.09 37.01
C TYR A 428 2.14 -2.95 37.28
N ALA A 429 3.33 -2.34 37.22
CA ALA A 429 4.60 -3.01 37.47
C ALA A 429 4.84 -3.25 38.96
N ALA A 430 5.78 -4.15 39.28
CA ALA A 430 6.13 -4.47 40.67
C ALA A 430 6.78 -3.27 41.39
N ASN A 431 7.63 -2.51 40.69
CA ASN A 431 8.19 -1.26 41.19
C ASN A 431 7.92 -0.12 40.21
N GLN A 432 7.91 1.10 40.74
CA GLN A 432 7.72 2.30 39.93
C GLN A 432 8.89 2.50 38.95
N GLY A 433 8.57 2.77 37.68
CA GLY A 433 9.53 2.94 36.59
C GLY A 433 10.01 1.64 35.94
N ASP A 434 9.57 0.47 36.43
CA ASP A 434 9.87 -0.80 35.79
C ASP A 434 9.02 -1.01 34.52
N PRO A 435 9.51 -1.75 33.52
CA PRO A 435 8.70 -2.17 32.39
C PRO A 435 7.56 -3.10 32.84
N PHE A 436 6.35 -2.82 32.37
CA PHE A 436 5.18 -3.67 32.51
C PHE A 436 4.86 -4.37 31.18
N VAL A 437 4.56 -5.66 31.26
CA VAL A 437 4.23 -6.50 30.09
C VAL A 437 2.76 -6.34 29.76
N VAL A 438 2.46 -5.77 28.59
CA VAL A 438 1.08 -5.50 28.17
C VAL A 438 0.50 -6.62 27.31
N GLY A 439 1.35 -7.38 26.63
CA GLY A 439 0.92 -8.50 25.80
C GLY A 439 2.09 -9.31 25.26
N THR A 440 1.80 -10.57 24.93
CA THR A 440 2.70 -11.50 24.26
C THR A 440 2.03 -12.00 22.99
N PHE A 441 2.75 -12.01 21.88
CA PHE A 441 2.22 -12.35 20.56
C PHE A 441 3.05 -13.47 19.96
N HIS A 442 2.37 -14.54 19.56
CA HIS A 442 2.94 -15.67 18.84
C HIS A 442 2.49 -15.59 17.38
N VAL A 443 3.45 -15.49 16.46
CA VAL A 443 3.15 -15.47 15.02
C VAL A 443 3.78 -16.69 14.36
N GLU A 444 2.94 -17.57 13.84
CA GLU A 444 3.38 -18.75 13.11
C GLU A 444 3.94 -18.35 11.74
N LEU A 445 5.05 -18.96 11.34
CA LEU A 445 5.65 -18.77 10.02
C LEU A 445 5.58 -20.11 9.29
N VAL A 446 4.99 -20.12 8.11
CA VAL A 446 4.91 -21.32 7.27
C VAL A 446 5.49 -20.97 5.92
N ALA A 447 6.53 -21.67 5.48
CA ALA A 447 7.12 -21.46 4.17
C ALA A 447 7.10 -22.73 3.34
N SER A 448 6.83 -22.61 2.05
CA SER A 448 7.14 -23.65 1.05
C SER A 448 8.14 -23.09 0.06
N ASN A 449 9.02 -23.96 -0.42
CA ASN A 449 9.92 -23.62 -1.50
C ASN A 449 9.48 -24.31 -2.79
N ILE A 450 9.59 -23.59 -3.90
CA ILE A 450 9.53 -24.19 -5.24
C ILE A 450 10.93 -24.11 -5.85
N VAL A 451 11.28 -25.04 -6.72
CA VAL A 451 12.53 -24.92 -7.48
C VAL A 451 12.32 -23.79 -8.49
N THR A 452 13.15 -22.74 -8.45
CA THR A 452 13.20 -21.72 -9.52
C THR A 452 13.31 -22.45 -10.84
N THR A 453 12.42 -22.12 -11.75
CA THR A 453 12.06 -23.03 -12.81
C THR A 453 12.91 -22.70 -14.04
N ASP A 454 14.21 -23.03 -13.95
CA ASP A 454 15.09 -23.08 -15.11
C ASP A 454 14.30 -23.75 -16.25
N SER A 455 14.42 -23.20 -17.45
CA SER A 455 13.63 -23.64 -18.59
C SER A 455 14.52 -24.19 -19.69
N SER A 456 14.11 -25.31 -20.28
CA SER A 456 14.65 -25.81 -21.53
C SER A 456 13.72 -25.36 -22.65
N LEU A 457 14.26 -24.62 -23.62
CA LEU A 457 13.51 -24.05 -24.74
C LEU A 457 14.01 -24.61 -26.07
N ALA A 458 13.12 -25.24 -26.84
CA ALA A 458 13.44 -25.67 -28.21
C ALA A 458 12.80 -24.72 -29.23
N LEU A 459 13.63 -24.00 -29.99
CA LEU A 459 13.18 -23.16 -31.09
C LEU A 459 13.14 -23.98 -32.39
N VAL A 460 12.00 -23.99 -33.06
CA VAL A 460 11.77 -24.67 -34.34
C VAL A 460 11.52 -23.60 -35.40
N LEU A 461 12.55 -23.31 -36.19
CA LEU A 461 12.62 -22.11 -37.01
C LEU A 461 12.58 -22.41 -38.52
N ASP A 462 11.65 -21.75 -39.21
CA ASP A 462 11.54 -21.82 -40.66
C ASP A 462 12.69 -21.08 -41.36
N ARG A 463 13.24 -21.71 -42.40
CA ARG A 463 14.21 -21.13 -43.32
C ARG A 463 13.83 -21.34 -44.79
N SER A 464 12.56 -21.57 -45.10
CA SER A 464 12.07 -21.74 -46.47
C SER A 464 12.32 -20.50 -47.33
N GLY A 465 12.23 -20.64 -48.65
CA GLY A 465 12.52 -19.57 -49.60
C GLY A 465 11.66 -18.31 -49.41
N SER A 466 10.44 -18.42 -48.86
CA SER A 466 9.58 -17.27 -48.51
C SER A 466 10.17 -16.37 -47.42
N MET A 467 11.06 -16.89 -46.58
CA MET A 467 11.75 -16.10 -45.56
C MET A 467 12.72 -15.05 -46.15
N ALA A 468 12.98 -15.09 -47.47
CA ALA A 468 13.70 -14.05 -48.21
C ALA A 468 12.84 -12.82 -48.55
N ASP A 469 11.52 -12.91 -48.38
CA ASP A 469 10.62 -11.81 -48.68
C ASP A 469 10.90 -10.60 -47.80
N VAL A 470 10.71 -9.41 -48.39
CA VAL A 470 10.95 -8.13 -47.73
C VAL A 470 9.84 -7.89 -46.70
N ALA A 471 10.26 -7.52 -45.50
CA ALA A 471 9.43 -7.06 -44.40
C ALA A 471 9.76 -5.59 -44.06
N ALA A 472 9.22 -5.10 -42.94
CA ALA A 472 9.43 -3.76 -42.42
C ALA A 472 10.91 -3.33 -42.41
N GLY A 473 11.17 -2.07 -42.77
CA GLY A 473 12.51 -1.46 -42.76
C GLY A 473 13.43 -1.92 -43.88
N GLY A 474 12.92 -2.63 -44.89
CA GLY A 474 13.71 -3.20 -45.98
C GLY A 474 14.52 -4.44 -45.59
N ALA A 475 14.31 -4.99 -44.39
CA ALA A 475 14.90 -6.24 -43.94
C ALA A 475 14.13 -7.44 -44.48
N THR A 476 14.77 -8.62 -44.57
CA THR A 476 14.05 -9.87 -44.89
C THR A 476 13.37 -10.43 -43.65
N LYS A 477 12.34 -11.26 -43.83
CA LYS A 477 11.70 -12.00 -42.73
C LYS A 477 12.69 -12.82 -41.88
N SER A 478 13.65 -13.50 -42.52
CA SER A 478 14.75 -14.19 -41.82
C SER A 478 15.62 -13.23 -40.97
N THR A 479 15.85 -11.99 -41.44
CA THR A 479 16.57 -10.99 -40.65
C THR A 479 15.78 -10.59 -39.39
N LEU A 480 14.47 -10.43 -39.50
CA LEU A 480 13.60 -10.13 -38.34
C LEU A 480 13.59 -11.30 -37.35
N LEU A 481 13.53 -12.54 -37.83
CA LEU A 481 13.63 -13.75 -37.02
C LEU A 481 14.95 -13.77 -36.22
N LYS A 482 16.10 -13.61 -36.89
CA LYS A 482 17.42 -13.61 -36.22
C LYS A 482 17.50 -12.57 -35.10
N ARG A 483 16.96 -11.37 -35.32
CA ARG A 483 16.88 -10.30 -34.30
C ARG A 483 15.99 -10.70 -33.11
N ALA A 484 14.79 -11.21 -33.39
CA ALA A 484 13.86 -11.62 -32.33
C ALA A 484 14.43 -12.75 -31.46
N VAL A 485 15.11 -13.73 -32.07
CA VAL A 485 15.81 -14.80 -31.34
C VAL A 485 16.96 -14.25 -30.49
N GLY A 486 17.68 -13.24 -30.99
CA GLY A 486 18.71 -12.55 -30.20
C GLY A 486 18.17 -11.83 -28.96
N VAL A 487 16.97 -11.24 -29.07
CA VAL A 487 16.26 -10.62 -27.93
C VAL A 487 15.88 -11.69 -26.88
N VAL A 488 15.28 -12.80 -27.30
CA VAL A 488 14.93 -13.92 -26.41
C VAL A 488 16.16 -14.41 -25.66
N HIS A 489 17.24 -14.68 -26.39
CA HIS A 489 18.50 -15.13 -25.80
C HIS A 489 19.07 -14.17 -24.76
N SER A 490 18.95 -12.86 -25.00
CA SER A 490 19.43 -11.83 -24.07
C SER A 490 18.64 -11.77 -22.75
N LEU A 491 17.41 -12.29 -22.74
CA LEU A 491 16.51 -12.28 -21.57
C LEU A 491 16.50 -13.60 -20.81
N MET A 492 16.93 -14.69 -21.42
CA MET A 492 17.08 -15.99 -20.75
C MET A 492 18.08 -15.88 -19.60
N GLN A 493 17.84 -16.62 -18.53
CA GLN A 493 18.79 -16.76 -17.43
C GLN A 493 20.04 -17.51 -17.91
N PRO A 494 21.23 -17.23 -17.36
CA PRO A 494 22.44 -17.97 -17.72
C PRO A 494 22.35 -19.49 -17.52
N THR A 495 21.47 -19.93 -16.62
CA THR A 495 21.17 -21.33 -16.27
C THR A 495 20.11 -22.00 -17.13
N ASP A 496 19.32 -21.22 -17.90
CA ASP A 496 18.35 -21.77 -18.85
C ASP A 496 19.05 -22.52 -19.98
N GLU A 497 18.33 -23.42 -20.63
CA GLU A 497 18.81 -24.20 -21.76
C GLU A 497 18.06 -23.80 -23.04
N ILE A 498 18.78 -23.73 -24.15
CA ILE A 498 18.23 -23.42 -25.46
C ILE A 498 18.76 -24.39 -26.51
N GLY A 499 17.87 -24.86 -27.37
CA GLY A 499 18.18 -25.65 -28.56
C GLY A 499 17.47 -25.05 -29.78
N ILE A 500 18.05 -25.23 -30.97
CA ILE A 500 17.49 -24.73 -32.22
C ILE A 500 17.46 -25.84 -33.27
N ALA A 501 16.26 -26.21 -33.68
CA ALA A 501 15.99 -26.96 -34.89
C ALA A 501 15.57 -25.97 -35.99
N ARG A 502 16.08 -26.17 -37.20
CA ARG A 502 15.64 -25.42 -38.38
C ARG A 502 14.91 -26.35 -39.33
N PHE A 503 14.02 -25.81 -40.16
CA PHE A 503 13.40 -26.57 -41.24
C PHE A 503 13.25 -25.75 -42.53
N GLY A 504 13.44 -26.43 -43.65
CA GLY A 504 13.19 -25.99 -45.01
C GLY A 504 12.74 -27.21 -45.82
N THR A 505 13.43 -27.56 -46.90
CA THR A 505 13.22 -28.88 -47.56
C THR A 505 13.59 -30.06 -46.65
N THR A 506 14.60 -29.87 -45.80
CA THR A 506 15.03 -30.81 -44.74
C THR A 506 14.91 -30.12 -43.38
N ALA A 507 14.96 -30.88 -42.30
CA ALA A 507 15.09 -30.34 -40.94
C ALA A 507 16.37 -30.87 -40.30
N ASP A 508 17.08 -29.99 -39.59
CA ASP A 508 18.32 -30.32 -38.88
C ASP A 508 18.37 -29.56 -37.54
N VAL A 509 19.03 -30.14 -36.54
CA VAL A 509 19.44 -29.45 -35.32
C VAL A 509 20.68 -28.60 -35.61
N VAL A 510 20.57 -27.28 -35.48
CA VAL A 510 21.69 -26.33 -35.65
C VAL A 510 22.30 -25.86 -34.34
N LEU A 511 21.55 -25.97 -33.25
CA LEU A 511 22.07 -25.82 -31.90
C LEU A 511 21.52 -26.97 -31.06
N PRO A 512 22.37 -27.94 -30.64
CA PRO A 512 21.93 -28.92 -29.65
C PRO A 512 21.58 -28.22 -28.34
N MET A 513 20.70 -28.82 -27.55
CA MET A 513 20.30 -28.27 -26.25
C MET A 513 21.54 -27.99 -25.39
N THR A 514 21.72 -26.74 -24.99
CA THR A 514 22.88 -26.25 -24.26
C THR A 514 22.48 -25.08 -23.36
N ALA A 515 23.30 -24.75 -22.36
CA ALA A 515 23.07 -23.57 -21.54
C ALA A 515 23.03 -22.29 -22.40
N ALA A 516 22.13 -21.36 -22.10
CA ALA A 516 21.98 -20.10 -22.82
C ALA A 516 23.31 -19.32 -22.91
N SER A 517 24.16 -19.42 -21.89
CA SER A 517 25.49 -18.81 -21.85
C SER A 517 26.50 -19.33 -22.89
N ALA A 518 26.21 -20.45 -23.59
CA ALA A 518 27.23 -21.25 -24.26
C ALA A 518 27.22 -21.27 -25.81
N GLY A 519 26.33 -20.59 -26.54
CA GLY A 519 26.56 -20.45 -28.00
C GLY A 519 25.39 -20.20 -28.96
N LEU A 520 24.75 -19.02 -28.91
CA LEU A 520 23.84 -18.57 -29.98
C LEU A 520 24.50 -17.71 -31.07
N GLY A 521 25.60 -17.03 -30.75
CA GLY A 521 26.18 -16.01 -31.63
C GLY A 521 26.54 -16.51 -33.03
N THR A 522 27.08 -17.74 -33.16
CA THR A 522 27.46 -18.33 -34.45
C THR A 522 26.26 -18.72 -35.31
N VAL A 523 25.15 -19.16 -34.70
CA VAL A 523 23.91 -19.53 -35.43
C VAL A 523 23.23 -18.28 -35.97
N LEU A 524 23.16 -17.21 -35.18
CA LEU A 524 22.52 -15.95 -35.57
C LEU A 524 23.33 -15.17 -36.62
N THR A 525 24.67 -15.18 -36.51
CA THR A 525 25.55 -14.46 -37.45
C THR A 525 25.94 -15.27 -38.68
N GLY A 526 25.76 -16.59 -38.65
CA GLY A 526 26.06 -17.50 -39.76
C GLY A 526 24.92 -17.67 -40.77
N THR A 527 25.13 -18.62 -41.69
CA THR A 527 24.21 -18.95 -42.80
C THR A 527 23.16 -20.02 -42.44
N ALA A 528 23.14 -20.45 -41.17
CA ALA A 528 22.31 -21.55 -40.69
C ALA A 528 20.80 -21.32 -40.89
N LEU A 529 20.35 -20.07 -40.80
CA LEU A 529 18.95 -19.66 -40.95
C LEU A 529 18.70 -18.84 -42.24
N ASP A 530 19.62 -18.91 -43.21
CA ASP A 530 19.42 -18.21 -44.48
C ASP A 530 18.29 -18.86 -45.29
N PRO A 531 17.42 -18.08 -45.95
CA PRO A 531 16.29 -18.63 -46.70
C PRO A 531 16.71 -19.57 -47.84
N ALA A 532 16.14 -20.77 -47.90
CA ALA A 532 16.24 -21.70 -49.03
C ALA A 532 15.20 -22.84 -48.91
N GLY A 533 14.67 -23.29 -50.06
CA GLY A 533 13.90 -24.53 -50.16
C GLY A 533 12.45 -24.45 -49.68
N ALA A 534 11.84 -25.63 -49.54
CA ALA A 534 10.42 -25.83 -49.24
C ALA A 534 10.09 -25.65 -47.74
N THR A 535 8.84 -25.89 -47.33
CA THR A 535 8.35 -25.71 -45.95
C THR A 535 7.96 -27.06 -45.33
N ALA A 536 8.93 -27.78 -44.74
CA ALA A 536 8.73 -29.09 -44.08
C ALA A 536 8.37 -28.97 -42.59
N LEU A 537 7.22 -28.37 -42.26
CA LEU A 537 6.82 -28.09 -40.87
C LEU A 537 6.80 -29.35 -39.98
N GLY A 538 6.23 -30.46 -40.46
CA GLY A 538 6.18 -31.72 -39.71
C GLY A 538 7.57 -32.27 -39.34
N ARG A 539 8.56 -32.14 -40.23
CA ARG A 539 9.96 -32.50 -39.93
C ARG A 539 10.57 -31.58 -38.88
N GLY A 540 10.30 -30.27 -38.98
CA GLY A 540 10.77 -29.30 -38.00
C GLY A 540 10.27 -29.60 -36.59
N LEU A 541 8.97 -29.88 -36.45
CA LEU A 541 8.37 -30.25 -35.16
C LEU A 541 8.92 -31.57 -34.61
N GLN A 542 9.23 -32.54 -35.48
CA GLN A 542 9.86 -33.80 -35.06
C GLN A 542 11.26 -33.56 -34.47
N GLU A 543 12.10 -32.76 -35.12
CA GLU A 543 13.44 -32.41 -34.61
C GLU A 543 13.35 -31.56 -33.32
N GLY A 544 12.43 -30.59 -33.26
CA GLY A 544 12.17 -29.79 -32.07
C GLY A 544 11.72 -30.63 -30.88
N SER A 545 10.82 -31.59 -31.10
CA SER A 545 10.39 -32.54 -30.07
C SER A 545 11.55 -33.44 -29.61
N GLY A 546 12.39 -33.88 -30.55
CA GLY A 546 13.61 -34.63 -30.23
C GLY A 546 14.58 -33.84 -29.34
N LEU A 547 14.75 -32.54 -29.59
CA LEU A 547 15.58 -31.66 -28.77
C LEU A 547 15.06 -31.54 -27.33
N ILE A 548 13.76 -31.27 -27.17
CA ILE A 548 13.19 -30.98 -25.86
C ILE A 548 12.97 -32.23 -24.99
N ASN A 549 12.75 -33.38 -25.63
CA ASN A 549 12.61 -34.67 -24.95
C ASN A 549 13.95 -35.41 -24.82
N GLY A 550 15.02 -34.90 -25.44
CA GLY A 550 16.35 -35.47 -25.40
C GLY A 550 17.07 -35.28 -24.06
N PRO A 551 18.17 -36.00 -23.83
CA PRO A 551 18.92 -35.96 -22.56
C PRO A 551 19.59 -34.62 -22.25
N GLY A 552 19.72 -33.74 -23.26
CA GLY A 552 20.27 -32.39 -23.08
C GLY A 552 19.29 -31.39 -22.49
N ALA A 553 17.99 -31.69 -22.47
CA ALA A 553 16.96 -30.84 -21.86
C ALA A 553 16.70 -31.29 -20.42
N THR A 554 17.47 -30.74 -19.49
CA THR A 554 17.52 -31.21 -18.09
C THR A 554 16.62 -30.43 -17.14
N LYS A 555 16.07 -29.31 -17.60
CA LYS A 555 15.31 -28.40 -16.74
C LYS A 555 13.84 -28.81 -16.62
N PRO A 556 13.17 -28.48 -15.49
CA PRO A 556 11.80 -28.91 -15.22
C PRO A 556 10.78 -28.27 -16.17
N ASN A 557 10.96 -27.00 -16.54
CA ASN A 557 10.11 -26.35 -17.52
C ASN A 557 10.60 -26.65 -18.93
N LYS A 558 9.69 -27.10 -19.79
CA LYS A 558 10.02 -27.50 -21.15
C LYS A 558 8.99 -26.94 -22.11
N ALA A 559 9.45 -26.15 -23.07
CA ALA A 559 8.58 -25.58 -24.09
C ALA A 559 9.21 -25.66 -25.48
N VAL A 560 8.35 -25.75 -26.49
CA VAL A 560 8.72 -25.65 -27.90
C VAL A 560 8.14 -24.35 -28.46
N ILE A 561 8.95 -23.55 -29.15
CA ILE A 561 8.47 -22.39 -29.90
C ILE A 561 8.67 -22.69 -31.38
N VAL A 562 7.57 -22.84 -32.12
CA VAL A 562 7.59 -23.02 -33.56
C VAL A 562 7.26 -21.72 -34.28
N MET A 563 8.03 -21.38 -35.31
CA MET A 563 7.79 -20.21 -36.13
C MET A 563 7.88 -20.55 -37.61
N THR A 564 6.89 -20.10 -38.39
CA THR A 564 6.84 -20.23 -39.85
C THR A 564 6.17 -19.03 -40.50
N ASP A 565 6.57 -18.72 -41.74
CA ASP A 565 5.95 -17.69 -42.57
C ASP A 565 5.14 -18.26 -43.73
N GLY A 566 4.97 -19.59 -43.76
CA GLY A 566 4.39 -20.30 -44.90
C GLY A 566 3.51 -21.48 -44.51
N ASN A 567 2.84 -22.01 -45.54
CA ASN A 567 2.07 -23.24 -45.45
C ASN A 567 2.97 -24.46 -45.68
N GLU A 568 2.77 -25.53 -44.91
CA GLU A 568 3.48 -26.79 -45.15
C GLU A 568 3.18 -27.33 -46.55
N ASN A 569 4.23 -27.74 -47.27
CA ASN A 569 4.12 -28.14 -48.67
C ASN A 569 4.98 -29.36 -49.05
N ILE A 570 5.71 -29.94 -48.08
CA ILE A 570 6.51 -31.15 -48.28
C ILE A 570 6.36 -32.11 -47.09
N PRO A 571 6.18 -33.42 -47.33
CA PRO A 571 5.91 -34.40 -46.27
C PRO A 571 7.16 -34.78 -45.43
N PRO A 572 6.97 -35.36 -44.22
CA PRO A 572 5.68 -35.59 -43.56
C PRO A 572 5.01 -34.27 -43.15
N PHE A 573 3.71 -34.19 -43.40
CA PHE A 573 2.88 -33.12 -42.86
C PHE A 573 2.64 -33.36 -41.37
N VAL A 574 2.22 -32.34 -40.63
CA VAL A 574 1.98 -32.48 -39.18
C VAL A 574 0.97 -33.59 -38.87
N ASP A 575 -0.08 -33.72 -39.68
CA ASP A 575 -1.10 -34.77 -39.54
C ASP A 575 -0.58 -36.19 -39.85
N ASP A 576 0.53 -36.31 -40.57
CA ASP A 576 1.19 -37.60 -40.85
C ASP A 576 2.07 -38.07 -39.68
N LEU A 577 2.33 -37.21 -38.68
CA LEU A 577 3.19 -37.56 -37.55
C LEU A 577 2.48 -38.54 -36.60
N PRO A 578 3.21 -39.53 -36.04
CA PRO A 578 2.65 -40.40 -35.01
C PRO A 578 2.07 -39.60 -33.82
N ALA A 579 0.94 -40.04 -33.29
CA ALA A 579 0.34 -39.43 -32.10
C ALA A 579 1.35 -39.38 -30.94
N GLY A 580 1.42 -38.23 -30.25
CA GLY A 580 2.39 -38.01 -29.18
C GLY A 580 3.79 -37.59 -29.63
N THR A 581 4.03 -37.41 -30.95
CA THR A 581 5.30 -36.83 -31.44
C THR A 581 5.54 -35.46 -30.85
N VAL A 582 4.52 -34.61 -30.77
CA VAL A 582 4.58 -33.31 -30.08
C VAL A 582 3.75 -33.44 -28.80
N SER A 583 4.42 -33.44 -27.65
CA SER A 583 3.80 -33.68 -26.34
C SER A 583 4.09 -32.60 -25.31
N GLN A 584 5.09 -31.74 -25.56
CA GLN A 584 5.43 -30.61 -24.69
C GLN A 584 4.65 -29.39 -25.10
N THR A 585 4.44 -28.47 -24.17
CA THR A 585 3.76 -27.18 -24.42
C THR A 585 4.41 -26.47 -25.59
N THR A 586 3.64 -26.31 -26.66
CA THR A 586 4.10 -25.76 -27.93
C THR A 586 3.42 -24.43 -28.20
N PHE A 587 4.20 -23.38 -28.32
CA PHE A 587 3.73 -22.06 -28.74
C PHE A 587 4.07 -21.86 -30.20
N ALA A 588 3.13 -21.30 -30.97
CA ALA A 588 3.31 -21.08 -32.39
C ALA A 588 3.30 -19.58 -32.73
N ILE A 589 4.18 -19.17 -33.63
CA ILE A 589 4.24 -17.81 -34.17
C ILE A 589 4.14 -17.87 -35.70
N GLY A 590 3.01 -17.40 -36.24
CA GLY A 590 2.79 -17.25 -37.68
C GLY A 590 3.25 -15.87 -38.17
N LEU A 591 4.26 -15.83 -39.04
CA LEU A 591 4.79 -14.59 -39.61
C LEU A 591 4.12 -14.25 -40.96
N GLY A 592 2.97 -13.59 -40.89
CA GLY A 592 2.24 -13.13 -42.08
C GLY A 592 0.76 -12.87 -41.85
N LEU A 593 0.03 -12.71 -42.96
CA LEU A 593 -1.43 -12.58 -42.92
C LEU A 593 -2.11 -13.93 -42.63
N PRO A 594 -3.23 -13.95 -41.89
CA PRO A 594 -4.01 -15.17 -41.67
C PRO A 594 -4.39 -15.86 -43.00
N GLY A 595 -4.21 -17.18 -43.06
CA GLY A 595 -4.43 -18.03 -44.23
C GLY A 595 -3.22 -18.15 -45.16
N GLN A 596 -2.14 -17.38 -44.94
CA GLN A 596 -0.88 -17.50 -45.68
C GLN A 596 0.21 -18.25 -44.89
N VAL A 597 -0.04 -18.48 -43.61
CA VAL A 597 0.78 -19.31 -42.73
C VAL A 597 -0.04 -20.55 -42.37
N SER A 598 0.60 -21.61 -41.85
CA SER A 598 -0.08 -22.86 -41.49
C SER A 598 -1.03 -22.72 -40.28
N ASP A 599 -1.90 -21.69 -40.24
CA ASP A 599 -2.69 -21.29 -39.06
C ASP A 599 -3.50 -22.44 -38.47
N PRO A 600 -4.30 -23.23 -39.25
CA PRO A 600 -5.12 -24.29 -38.66
C PRO A 600 -4.28 -25.41 -38.03
N VAL A 601 -3.13 -25.72 -38.65
CA VAL A 601 -2.21 -26.78 -38.22
C VAL A 601 -1.47 -26.34 -36.96
N LEU A 602 -0.92 -25.12 -36.96
CA LEU A 602 -0.21 -24.55 -35.82
C LEU A 602 -1.11 -24.37 -34.60
N ASP A 603 -2.33 -23.90 -34.81
CA ASP A 603 -3.33 -23.74 -33.74
C ASP A 603 -3.70 -25.09 -33.14
N ALA A 604 -3.90 -26.13 -33.97
CA ALA A 604 -4.17 -27.48 -33.50
C ALA A 604 -3.00 -28.05 -32.66
N VAL A 605 -1.75 -27.87 -33.11
CA VAL A 605 -0.56 -28.32 -32.35
C VAL A 605 -0.45 -27.58 -31.01
N ALA A 606 -0.62 -26.26 -31.02
CA ALA A 606 -0.49 -25.45 -29.83
C ALA A 606 -1.61 -25.77 -28.81
N ALA A 607 -2.87 -25.78 -29.25
CA ALA A 607 -4.02 -26.07 -28.39
C ALA A 607 -3.95 -27.46 -27.76
N ASN A 608 -3.49 -28.48 -28.51
CA ASN A 608 -3.38 -29.84 -28.00
C ASN A 608 -2.27 -30.03 -26.94
N THR A 609 -1.38 -29.05 -26.79
CA THR A 609 -0.26 -29.10 -25.85
C THR A 609 -0.33 -28.04 -24.75
N GLY A 610 -1.41 -27.28 -24.69
CA GLY A 610 -1.61 -26.20 -23.71
C GLY A 610 -0.87 -24.90 -24.04
N GLY A 611 -0.43 -24.72 -25.29
CA GLY A 611 0.08 -23.44 -25.81
C GLY A 611 -0.95 -22.73 -26.68
N TYR A 612 -0.50 -21.67 -27.37
CA TYR A 612 -1.35 -20.87 -28.26
C TYR A 612 -0.60 -20.43 -29.53
N LEU A 613 -1.37 -19.96 -30.52
CA LEU A 613 -0.86 -19.38 -31.77
C LEU A 613 -0.97 -17.85 -31.73
N LEU A 614 0.14 -17.16 -32.05
CA LEU A 614 0.16 -15.73 -32.36
C LEU A 614 0.40 -15.49 -33.85
N VAL A 615 -0.44 -14.69 -34.48
CA VAL A 615 -0.30 -14.34 -35.91
C VAL A 615 0.04 -12.87 -36.06
N THR A 616 1.17 -12.56 -36.70
CA THR A 616 1.69 -11.17 -36.74
C THR A 616 0.79 -10.25 -37.56
N GLY A 617 0.14 -10.76 -38.60
CA GLY A 617 -0.55 -9.94 -39.60
C GLY A 617 0.42 -9.35 -40.61
N ASP A 618 0.05 -8.18 -41.16
CA ASP A 618 0.94 -7.43 -42.03
C ASP A 618 2.20 -7.01 -41.25
N VAL A 619 3.37 -7.25 -41.84
CA VAL A 619 4.67 -6.90 -41.25
C VAL A 619 5.47 -6.01 -42.19
N SER A 620 4.81 -5.33 -43.13
CA SER A 620 5.45 -4.47 -44.13
C SER A 620 5.74 -3.05 -43.62
N SER A 621 5.16 -2.64 -42.48
CA SER A 621 5.30 -1.29 -41.93
C SER A 621 6.45 -1.15 -40.92
N ASP A 622 7.22 -0.06 -41.00
CA ASP A 622 8.32 0.23 -40.06
C ASP A 622 7.86 0.31 -38.59
N THR A 623 6.61 0.72 -38.37
CA THR A 623 5.94 0.75 -37.06
C THR A 623 5.74 -0.63 -36.44
N GLU A 624 5.72 -1.70 -37.24
CA GLU A 624 5.49 -3.08 -36.79
C GLU A 624 6.78 -3.89 -36.64
N ARG A 625 7.96 -3.27 -36.79
CA ARG A 625 9.28 -3.94 -36.75
C ARG A 625 9.53 -4.77 -35.47
N PHE A 626 8.97 -4.37 -34.33
CA PHE A 626 9.15 -5.10 -33.05
C PHE A 626 8.06 -6.12 -32.77
N THR A 627 7.03 -6.25 -33.62
CA THR A 627 5.89 -7.16 -33.39
C THR A 627 6.36 -8.59 -33.17
N LEU A 628 7.30 -9.06 -34.00
CA LEU A 628 7.82 -10.41 -33.89
C LEU A 628 8.59 -10.61 -32.57
N ALA A 629 9.48 -9.68 -32.21
CA ALA A 629 10.19 -9.73 -30.94
C ALA A 629 9.23 -9.71 -29.74
N LYS A 630 8.18 -8.89 -29.80
CA LYS A 630 7.11 -8.82 -28.80
C LYS A 630 6.37 -10.14 -28.63
N PHE A 631 6.09 -10.85 -29.72
CA PHE A 631 5.44 -12.17 -29.65
C PHE A 631 6.36 -13.21 -29.03
N PHE A 632 7.65 -13.17 -29.36
CA PHE A 632 8.64 -13.99 -28.69
C PHE A 632 8.78 -13.67 -27.21
N LEU A 633 8.70 -12.39 -26.80
CA LEU A 633 8.67 -12.00 -25.38
C LEU A 633 7.45 -12.56 -24.66
N GLN A 634 6.26 -12.44 -25.27
CA GLN A 634 5.02 -12.99 -24.74
C GLN A 634 5.14 -14.51 -24.56
N VAL A 635 5.63 -15.22 -25.57
CA VAL A 635 5.84 -16.67 -25.48
C VAL A 635 6.90 -17.03 -24.44
N LEU A 636 8.00 -16.28 -24.38
CA LEU A 636 9.06 -16.52 -23.39
C LEU A 636 8.53 -16.35 -21.97
N LYS A 637 7.75 -15.30 -21.69
CA LYS A 637 7.19 -15.11 -20.35
C LYS A 637 6.26 -16.26 -19.97
N ASP A 638 5.42 -16.75 -20.89
CA ASP A 638 4.45 -17.81 -20.59
C ASP A 638 5.18 -19.16 -20.46
N ALA A 639 6.19 -19.42 -21.29
CA ALA A 639 7.08 -20.59 -21.17
C ALA A 639 7.90 -20.59 -19.86
N THR A 640 8.11 -19.41 -19.26
CA THR A 640 8.82 -19.24 -17.98
C THR A 640 7.88 -18.93 -16.81
N LEU A 641 6.56 -19.11 -17.00
CA LEU A 641 5.50 -18.91 -15.99
C LEU A 641 5.43 -17.48 -15.42
N ASN A 642 5.95 -16.50 -16.16
CA ASN A 642 5.88 -15.08 -15.83
C ASN A 642 4.57 -14.44 -16.35
N GLN A 643 4.17 -13.34 -15.72
CA GLN A 643 2.95 -12.60 -16.02
C GLN A 643 3.31 -11.20 -16.55
N THR A 644 2.51 -10.64 -17.47
CA THR A 644 2.71 -9.25 -17.89
C THR A 644 1.93 -8.32 -16.98
N VAL A 645 2.57 -7.25 -16.53
CA VAL A 645 1.96 -6.20 -15.72
C VAL A 645 1.45 -5.07 -16.61
N VAL A 646 2.29 -4.57 -17.51
CA VAL A 646 1.96 -3.56 -18.54
C VAL A 646 2.82 -3.79 -19.79
N ASP A 647 2.29 -3.50 -20.97
CA ASP A 647 3.05 -3.64 -22.23
C ASP A 647 2.80 -2.51 -23.28
N PRO A 648 3.08 -1.24 -22.95
CA PRO A 648 2.81 -0.10 -23.83
C PRO A 648 3.88 0.10 -24.93
N ALA A 649 3.47 0.78 -26.01
CA ALA A 649 4.34 1.21 -27.09
C ALA A 649 4.34 2.75 -27.22
N GLY A 650 5.41 3.32 -27.78
CA GLY A 650 5.47 4.75 -28.06
C GLY A 650 6.69 5.19 -28.87
N ASP A 651 6.79 6.49 -29.15
CA ASP A 651 7.88 7.12 -29.89
C ASP A 651 8.58 8.18 -29.03
N LEU A 652 9.88 7.99 -28.74
CA LEU A 652 10.67 8.95 -27.97
C LEU A 652 11.28 10.02 -28.87
N LEU A 653 11.09 11.30 -28.53
CA LEU A 653 11.66 12.45 -29.24
C LEU A 653 13.05 12.81 -28.71
N TRP A 654 14.03 12.93 -29.62
CA TRP A 654 15.34 13.47 -29.26
C TRP A 654 15.24 14.98 -28.96
N ASN A 655 15.54 15.38 -27.72
CA ASN A 655 15.44 16.76 -27.16
C ASN A 655 14.05 17.18 -26.64
N GLY A 656 13.43 16.36 -25.79
CA GLY A 656 12.27 16.78 -24.99
C GLY A 656 11.24 15.68 -24.71
N GLY A 657 11.37 14.49 -25.31
CA GLY A 657 10.51 13.35 -25.03
C GLY A 657 10.87 12.67 -23.72
N LYS A 658 9.99 12.78 -22.70
CA LYS A 658 10.02 11.96 -21.49
C LYS A 658 8.72 11.18 -21.42
N HIS A 659 8.81 9.85 -21.40
CA HIS A 659 7.64 8.99 -21.18
C HIS A 659 7.75 8.39 -19.78
N VAL A 660 6.68 8.49 -19.01
CA VAL A 660 6.57 7.89 -17.67
C VAL A 660 5.47 6.84 -17.73
N VAL A 661 5.86 5.58 -17.62
CA VAL A 661 4.92 4.46 -17.61
C VAL A 661 4.77 3.98 -16.17
N PRO A 662 3.61 4.21 -15.53
CA PRO A 662 3.32 3.61 -14.24
C PRO A 662 2.98 2.13 -14.39
N PHE A 663 3.43 1.30 -13.45
CA PHE A 663 3.02 -0.10 -13.36
C PHE A 663 2.86 -0.50 -11.90
N GLN A 664 1.97 -1.46 -11.65
CA GLN A 664 1.59 -1.87 -10.30
C GLN A 664 2.26 -3.18 -9.93
N VAL A 665 3.00 -3.18 -8.83
CA VAL A 665 3.62 -4.38 -8.26
C VAL A 665 2.85 -4.76 -7.00
N ALA A 666 2.38 -6.00 -6.94
CA ALA A 666 1.64 -6.55 -5.81
C ALA A 666 2.58 -7.21 -4.79
N ASP A 667 2.07 -7.53 -3.60
CA ASP A 667 2.80 -8.28 -2.58
C ASP A 667 3.12 -9.73 -3.00
N THR A 668 2.31 -10.28 -3.91
CA THR A 668 2.49 -11.59 -4.53
C THR A 668 3.60 -11.64 -5.57
N ASP A 669 4.14 -10.48 -5.98
CA ASP A 669 5.19 -10.38 -6.99
C ASP A 669 6.57 -10.59 -6.36
N VAL A 670 7.33 -11.51 -6.95
CA VAL A 670 8.63 -11.98 -6.43
C VAL A 670 9.78 -11.30 -7.16
N SER A 671 9.67 -11.20 -8.48
CA SER A 671 10.66 -10.53 -9.34
C SER A 671 9.96 -9.72 -10.43
N VAL A 672 10.65 -8.72 -10.96
CA VAL A 672 10.16 -7.86 -12.04
C VAL A 672 11.25 -7.67 -13.08
N ASP A 673 10.92 -7.97 -14.34
CA ASP A 673 11.73 -7.62 -15.50
C ASP A 673 11.08 -6.44 -16.23
N VAL A 674 11.81 -5.33 -16.38
CA VAL A 674 11.35 -4.14 -17.12
C VAL A 674 12.12 -4.08 -18.44
N VAL A 675 11.49 -4.55 -19.51
CA VAL A 675 12.12 -4.77 -20.82
C VAL A 675 11.71 -3.69 -21.82
N VAL A 676 12.68 -3.02 -22.45
CA VAL A 676 12.43 -2.05 -23.51
C VAL A 676 13.05 -2.52 -24.82
N LEU A 677 12.19 -2.82 -25.80
CA LEU A 677 12.58 -3.07 -27.18
C LEU A 677 12.71 -1.74 -27.91
N THR A 678 13.87 -1.49 -28.51
CA THR A 678 14.14 -0.26 -29.28
C THR A 678 15.29 -0.49 -30.23
N ALA A 679 15.33 0.28 -31.33
CA ALA A 679 16.36 0.14 -32.35
C ALA A 679 17.70 0.78 -31.96
N LEU A 680 17.72 1.56 -30.87
CA LEU A 680 18.91 2.26 -30.36
C LEU A 680 18.99 2.12 -28.82
N PRO A 681 19.15 0.91 -28.28
CA PRO A 681 19.05 0.68 -26.83
C PRO A 681 20.17 1.38 -26.05
N PHE A 682 21.36 1.56 -26.65
CA PHE A 682 22.47 2.33 -26.06
C PHE A 682 22.17 3.83 -25.89
N ALA A 683 21.21 4.37 -26.64
CA ALA A 683 20.78 5.76 -26.56
C ALA A 683 19.64 5.96 -25.54
N LEU A 684 19.04 4.87 -25.05
CA LEU A 684 17.99 4.91 -24.05
C LEU A 684 18.59 5.21 -22.67
N ASP A 685 18.00 6.15 -21.96
CA ASP A 685 18.16 6.34 -20.52
C ASP A 685 16.88 5.83 -19.85
N LEU A 686 16.94 4.56 -19.40
CA LEU A 686 15.87 3.87 -18.67
C LEU A 686 16.16 3.98 -17.17
N ARG A 687 15.23 4.58 -16.44
CA ARG A 687 15.25 4.69 -14.97
C ARG A 687 13.98 4.11 -14.39
N LEU A 688 14.07 3.57 -13.19
CA LEU A 688 12.90 3.12 -12.44
C LEU A 688 12.75 3.99 -11.19
N VAL A 689 11.51 4.34 -10.85
CA VAL A 689 11.20 5.03 -9.60
C VAL A 689 10.40 4.06 -8.72
N THR A 690 10.92 3.81 -7.51
CA THR A 690 10.28 2.95 -6.52
C THR A 690 9.02 3.60 -5.95
N PRO A 691 8.12 2.83 -5.29
CA PRO A 691 6.94 3.38 -4.59
C PRO A 691 7.25 4.47 -3.55
N SER A 692 8.41 4.40 -2.89
CA SER A 692 8.90 5.44 -1.95
C SER A 692 9.50 6.67 -2.62
N GLY A 693 9.69 6.65 -3.94
CA GLY A 693 10.25 7.75 -4.72
C GLY A 693 11.77 7.68 -4.92
N VAL A 694 12.43 6.56 -4.58
CA VAL A 694 13.85 6.35 -4.84
C VAL A 694 14.07 5.99 -6.32
N GLU A 695 15.11 6.56 -6.93
CA GLU A 695 15.42 6.33 -8.35
C GLU A 695 16.49 5.24 -8.52
N ILE A 696 16.20 4.23 -9.33
CA ILE A 696 17.13 3.20 -9.80
C ILE A 696 17.62 3.61 -11.18
N THR A 697 18.94 3.68 -11.32
CA THR A 697 19.62 4.07 -12.55
C THR A 697 20.55 2.95 -13.01
N ARG A 698 21.16 3.12 -14.19
CA ARG A 698 22.07 2.14 -14.78
C ARG A 698 23.29 1.82 -13.91
N ASP A 699 23.62 2.68 -12.94
CA ASP A 699 24.77 2.53 -12.05
C ASP A 699 24.40 1.81 -10.73
N THR A 700 23.10 1.72 -10.39
CA THR A 700 22.59 1.05 -9.18
C THR A 700 23.03 -0.43 -9.02
N PRO A 701 23.11 -1.25 -10.09
CA PRO A 701 23.60 -2.63 -9.98
C PRO A 701 24.99 -2.79 -9.34
N ALA A 702 25.81 -1.73 -9.31
CA ALA A 702 27.13 -1.78 -8.69
C ALA A 702 27.08 -1.90 -7.15
N THR A 703 25.98 -1.50 -6.53
CA THR A 703 25.80 -1.49 -5.07
C THR A 703 24.63 -2.34 -4.59
N GLU A 704 23.66 -2.63 -5.46
CA GLU A 704 22.45 -3.38 -5.12
C GLU A 704 22.44 -4.74 -5.81
N PRO A 705 22.64 -5.86 -5.08
CA PRO A 705 22.74 -7.19 -5.68
C PRO A 705 21.43 -7.70 -6.30
N ASN A 706 20.29 -7.11 -5.90
CA ASN A 706 18.95 -7.46 -6.41
C ASN A 706 18.59 -6.73 -7.71
N VAL A 707 19.46 -5.86 -8.23
CA VAL A 707 19.21 -5.05 -9.43
C VAL A 707 20.23 -5.41 -10.50
N GLN A 708 19.76 -5.80 -11.67
CA GLN A 708 20.59 -5.98 -12.86
C GLN A 708 20.11 -5.06 -13.97
N TYR A 709 21.04 -4.52 -14.75
CA TYR A 709 20.75 -3.75 -15.95
C TYR A 709 21.55 -4.29 -17.12
N VAL A 710 20.87 -4.63 -18.22
CA VAL A 710 21.48 -5.27 -19.39
C VAL A 710 21.07 -4.52 -20.65
N VAL A 711 22.03 -4.31 -21.55
CA VAL A 711 21.84 -3.68 -22.86
C VAL A 711 22.29 -4.66 -23.95
N GLY A 712 21.37 -5.09 -24.80
CA GLY A 712 21.61 -5.90 -25.99
C GLY A 712 21.47 -5.08 -27.29
N ASP A 713 21.33 -5.76 -28.43
CA ASP A 713 21.33 -5.11 -29.76
C ASP A 713 20.03 -4.33 -30.06
N ASP A 714 18.87 -4.90 -29.73
CA ASP A 714 17.53 -4.31 -29.94
C ASP A 714 16.72 -4.22 -28.61
N VAL A 715 17.38 -4.38 -27.46
CA VAL A 715 16.74 -4.46 -26.14
C VAL A 715 17.60 -3.82 -25.03
N ALA A 716 16.97 -3.15 -24.07
CA ALA A 716 17.57 -2.79 -22.79
C ALA A 716 16.60 -3.12 -21.67
N TYR A 717 17.06 -3.69 -20.56
CA TYR A 717 16.15 -4.10 -19.49
C TYR A 717 16.76 -4.04 -18.09
N TYR A 718 15.89 -3.87 -17.10
CA TYR A 718 16.18 -4.19 -15.71
C TYR A 718 15.63 -5.56 -15.35
N ARG A 719 16.36 -6.28 -14.50
CA ARG A 719 15.87 -7.46 -13.80
C ARG A 719 16.00 -7.20 -12.30
N LEU A 720 14.87 -7.24 -11.60
CA LEU A 720 14.74 -6.92 -10.20
C LEU A 720 14.27 -8.12 -9.39
N MET A 721 14.94 -8.40 -8.30
CA MET A 721 14.39 -9.17 -7.19
C MET A 721 13.72 -8.21 -6.21
N LEU A 722 12.54 -8.55 -5.69
CA LEU A 722 11.80 -7.69 -4.76
C LEU A 722 11.95 -8.17 -3.31
N PRO A 723 12.19 -7.26 -2.33
CA PRO A 723 12.45 -5.84 -2.49
C PRO A 723 13.76 -5.54 -3.21
N ALA A 724 13.77 -4.50 -4.05
CA ALA A 724 14.90 -4.18 -4.91
C ALA A 724 16.09 -3.53 -4.17
N LEU A 725 15.83 -2.77 -3.09
CA LEU A 725 16.83 -1.97 -2.39
C LEU A 725 16.95 -2.40 -0.92
N ALA A 726 18.17 -2.74 -0.49
CA ALA A 726 18.41 -3.21 0.88
C ALA A 726 18.12 -2.14 1.95
N ALA A 727 18.36 -0.87 1.64
CA ALA A 727 18.15 0.26 2.54
C ALA A 727 16.68 0.71 2.64
N ASP A 728 15.80 0.23 1.75
CA ASP A 728 14.40 0.64 1.66
C ASP A 728 13.51 -0.54 1.28
N LEU A 729 13.45 -1.55 2.16
CA LEU A 729 12.77 -2.81 1.89
C LEU A 729 11.26 -2.63 1.67
N ALA A 730 10.60 -1.77 2.43
CA ALA A 730 9.16 -1.50 2.26
C ALA A 730 8.90 -0.64 1.01
N GLY A 731 9.72 0.37 0.78
CA GLY A 731 9.55 1.31 -0.32
C GLY A 731 9.99 0.79 -1.70
N SER A 732 10.67 -0.37 -1.75
CA SER A 732 11.17 -0.99 -2.98
C SER A 732 10.60 -2.39 -3.25
N HIS A 733 9.43 -2.71 -2.70
CA HIS A 733 8.68 -3.94 -3.00
C HIS A 733 7.36 -3.63 -3.70
N ARG A 734 6.24 -3.75 -2.98
CA ARG A 734 4.89 -3.54 -3.49
C ARG A 734 4.54 -2.06 -3.61
N GLY A 735 3.67 -1.74 -4.56
CA GLY A 735 3.19 -0.38 -4.80
C GLY A 735 3.30 0.04 -6.25
N ARG A 736 3.12 1.33 -6.47
CA ARG A 736 3.13 1.90 -7.82
C ARG A 736 4.54 2.31 -8.21
N TRP A 737 5.11 1.57 -9.15
CA TRP A 737 6.40 1.87 -9.75
C TRP A 737 6.24 2.74 -10.99
N GLN A 738 7.33 3.36 -11.43
CA GLN A 738 7.37 4.10 -12.69
C GLN A 738 8.60 3.73 -13.51
N ALA A 739 8.41 3.34 -14.76
CA ALA A 739 9.49 3.29 -15.75
C ALA A 739 9.57 4.66 -16.44
N VAL A 740 10.72 5.32 -16.32
CA VAL A 740 10.99 6.62 -16.93
C VAL A 740 11.92 6.41 -18.11
N LEU A 741 11.42 6.71 -19.31
CA LEU A 741 12.13 6.55 -20.56
C LEU A 741 12.47 7.91 -21.15
N THR A 742 13.76 8.14 -21.36
CA THR A 742 14.29 9.31 -22.08
C THR A 742 15.39 8.88 -23.05
N LEU A 743 15.75 9.74 -24.00
CA LEU A 743 16.92 9.55 -24.85
C LEU A 743 18.09 10.37 -24.30
N ARG A 744 19.26 9.76 -24.26
CA ARG A 744 20.52 10.40 -23.89
C ARG A 744 20.86 11.53 -24.86
N PRO A 745 21.62 12.56 -24.44
CA PRO A 745 22.06 13.63 -25.33
C PRO A 745 22.81 13.09 -26.57
N VAL A 746 22.51 13.63 -27.76
CA VAL A 746 23.08 13.14 -29.03
C VAL A 746 24.61 13.17 -29.00
N ASP A 747 25.16 14.26 -28.49
CA ASP A 747 26.60 14.52 -28.42
C ASP A 747 27.32 13.51 -27.54
N GLU A 748 26.77 13.18 -26.37
CA GLU A 748 27.31 12.13 -25.50
C GLU A 748 27.31 10.77 -26.19
N VAL A 749 26.18 10.41 -26.81
CA VAL A 749 26.03 9.13 -27.51
C VAL A 749 26.98 9.04 -28.71
N VAL A 750 27.12 10.11 -29.49
CA VAL A 750 28.02 10.15 -30.67
C VAL A 750 29.48 10.03 -30.25
N GLU A 751 29.91 10.74 -29.21
CA GLU A 751 31.28 10.64 -28.71
C GLU A 751 31.58 9.25 -28.14
N GLU A 752 30.65 8.66 -27.38
CA GLU A 752 30.80 7.29 -26.87
C GLU A 752 30.96 6.27 -28.01
N ILE A 753 30.10 6.30 -29.03
CA ILE A 753 30.22 5.35 -30.16
C ILE A 753 31.51 5.62 -30.96
N ARG A 754 31.92 6.88 -31.12
CA ARG A 754 33.18 7.22 -31.81
C ARG A 754 34.39 6.57 -31.14
N THR A 755 34.40 6.51 -29.81
CA THR A 755 35.48 5.86 -29.05
C THR A 755 35.46 4.33 -29.14
N GLN A 756 34.33 3.72 -29.50
CA GLN A 756 34.15 2.26 -29.60
C GLN A 756 34.34 1.69 -31.02
N GLU A 757 34.82 2.49 -31.99
CA GLU A 757 35.05 2.12 -33.42
C GLU A 757 33.84 1.53 -34.18
N ASN A 758 32.61 1.58 -33.64
CA ASN A 758 31.43 0.96 -34.27
C ASN A 758 30.77 1.85 -35.34
N ARG A 759 31.40 1.90 -36.53
CA ARG A 759 31.01 2.78 -37.66
C ARG A 759 29.59 2.54 -38.19
N THR A 760 29.03 1.34 -38.03
CA THR A 760 27.69 0.99 -38.52
C THR A 760 26.61 1.63 -37.65
N THR A 761 26.74 1.54 -36.32
CA THR A 761 25.83 2.16 -35.35
C THR A 761 25.83 3.69 -35.45
N VAL A 762 27.00 4.31 -35.66
CA VAL A 762 27.09 5.75 -35.94
C VAL A 762 26.27 6.12 -37.20
N LYS A 763 26.34 5.29 -38.25
CA LYS A 763 25.64 5.55 -39.51
C LYS A 763 24.12 5.43 -39.35
N GLU A 764 23.63 4.45 -38.60
CA GLU A 764 22.20 4.31 -38.31
C GLU A 764 21.68 5.48 -37.47
N LEU A 765 22.40 5.85 -36.41
CA LEU A 765 22.07 7.00 -35.56
C LEU A 765 22.01 8.30 -36.39
N LEU A 766 23.03 8.58 -37.19
CA LEU A 766 23.06 9.75 -38.08
C LEU A 766 21.95 9.72 -39.14
N THR A 767 21.53 8.54 -39.58
CA THR A 767 20.43 8.40 -40.55
C THR A 767 19.10 8.77 -39.90
N ARG A 768 18.82 8.29 -38.68
CA ARG A 768 17.62 8.67 -37.93
C ARG A 768 17.58 10.17 -37.60
N LEU A 769 18.70 10.75 -37.17
CA LEU A 769 18.79 12.18 -36.88
C LEU A 769 18.55 13.08 -38.11
N ARG A 770 18.72 12.54 -39.33
CA ARG A 770 18.43 13.23 -40.59
C ARG A 770 16.97 13.12 -41.04
N THR A 771 16.18 12.21 -40.46
CA THR A 771 14.74 12.14 -40.73
C THR A 771 14.01 13.30 -40.05
N ALA A 772 12.90 13.75 -40.63
CA ALA A 772 12.20 14.95 -40.18
C ALA A 772 11.64 14.84 -38.75
N ASP A 773 11.35 13.62 -38.28
CA ASP A 773 10.60 13.40 -37.04
C ASP A 773 11.48 13.18 -35.79
N LYS A 774 12.79 12.91 -35.93
CA LYS A 774 13.74 12.69 -34.82
C LYS A 774 13.22 11.77 -33.69
N THR A 775 12.35 10.82 -34.01
CA THR A 775 11.78 9.87 -33.05
C THR A 775 12.51 8.52 -33.04
N VAL A 776 12.50 7.88 -31.88
CA VAL A 776 12.95 6.50 -31.67
C VAL A 776 11.77 5.69 -31.12
N PRO A 777 11.19 4.75 -31.89
CA PRO A 777 10.11 3.90 -31.43
C PRO A 777 10.61 2.94 -30.36
N TYR A 778 9.76 2.67 -29.37
CA TYR A 778 9.99 1.65 -28.36
C TYR A 778 8.72 0.83 -28.08
N ASN A 779 8.91 -0.40 -27.60
CA ASN A 779 7.90 -1.16 -26.85
C ASN A 779 8.48 -1.46 -25.47
N LEU A 780 7.75 -1.11 -24.41
CA LEU A 780 8.06 -1.48 -23.05
C LEU A 780 7.19 -2.67 -22.67
N SER A 781 7.77 -3.70 -22.06
CA SER A 781 7.02 -4.77 -21.41
C SER A 781 7.55 -4.98 -20.00
N VAL A 782 6.65 -5.00 -19.03
CA VAL A 782 6.96 -5.30 -17.63
C VAL A 782 6.43 -6.69 -17.33
N HIS A 783 7.32 -7.62 -17.01
CA HIS A 783 6.98 -8.97 -16.62
C HIS A 783 7.27 -9.20 -15.14
N THR A 784 6.53 -10.11 -14.51
CA THR A 784 6.77 -10.50 -13.12
C THR A 784 6.62 -12.00 -12.93
N PHE A 785 7.50 -12.59 -12.13
CA PHE A 785 7.21 -13.88 -11.52
C PHE A 785 6.30 -13.62 -10.32
N SER A 786 5.07 -14.13 -10.39
CA SER A 786 4.04 -13.83 -9.41
C SER A 786 3.19 -15.04 -9.10
N ASN A 787 2.77 -15.12 -7.84
CA ASN A 787 1.75 -16.06 -7.42
C ASN A 787 0.33 -15.61 -7.83
N LEU A 788 0.20 -14.40 -8.38
CA LEU A 788 -1.02 -13.90 -9.01
C LEU A 788 -0.93 -14.03 -10.53
N ARG A 789 -1.79 -14.87 -11.13
CA ARG A 789 -1.82 -15.19 -12.56
C ARG A 789 -3.12 -14.75 -13.24
N LEU A 790 -2.99 -14.28 -14.48
CA LEU A 790 -4.07 -14.03 -15.43
C LEU A 790 -3.90 -14.97 -16.63
N ASP A 791 -4.71 -16.02 -16.67
CA ASP A 791 -4.74 -16.98 -17.77
C ASP A 791 -5.87 -16.62 -18.72
N VAL A 792 -5.60 -16.55 -20.03
CA VAL A 792 -6.61 -16.20 -21.04
C VAL A 792 -6.63 -17.23 -22.14
N GLU A 793 -7.75 -17.90 -22.31
CA GLU A 793 -8.01 -18.81 -23.42
C GLU A 793 -8.86 -18.12 -24.49
N LEU A 794 -8.51 -18.32 -25.75
CA LEU A 794 -9.28 -17.85 -26.90
C LEU A 794 -9.72 -19.04 -27.75
N ALA A 795 -11.02 -19.19 -27.94
CA ALA A 795 -11.62 -20.23 -28.77
C ALA A 795 -12.34 -19.62 -29.98
N GLN A 796 -12.03 -20.12 -31.18
CA GLN A 796 -12.75 -19.80 -32.41
C GLN A 796 -13.33 -21.08 -33.03
N LYS A 797 -14.66 -21.21 -33.05
CA LYS A 797 -15.32 -22.36 -33.69
C LYS A 797 -15.20 -22.36 -35.21
N SER A 798 -14.99 -21.18 -35.79
CA SER A 798 -14.85 -20.96 -37.22
C SER A 798 -13.91 -19.77 -37.44
N ARG A 799 -13.14 -19.80 -38.52
CA ARG A 799 -12.23 -18.74 -38.97
C ARG A 799 -12.81 -17.94 -40.14
N GLU A 800 -14.07 -18.18 -40.49
CA GLU A 800 -14.79 -17.40 -41.51
C GLU A 800 -15.22 -16.02 -40.96
N PRO A 801 -15.26 -14.96 -41.80
CA PRO A 801 -15.77 -13.66 -41.41
C PRO A 801 -17.19 -13.73 -40.87
N GLY A 802 -17.39 -13.19 -39.67
CA GLY A 802 -18.67 -13.20 -38.93
C GLY A 802 -18.73 -14.23 -37.80
N SER A 803 -17.77 -15.15 -37.72
CA SER A 803 -17.61 -16.07 -36.59
C SER A 803 -17.34 -15.33 -35.28
N THR A 804 -17.68 -15.96 -34.15
CA THR A 804 -17.47 -15.44 -32.81
C THR A 804 -16.19 -16.02 -32.21
N ALA A 805 -15.32 -15.14 -31.72
CA ALA A 805 -14.22 -15.50 -30.83
C ALA A 805 -14.73 -15.42 -29.39
N THR A 806 -14.58 -16.51 -28.64
CA THR A 806 -14.92 -16.61 -27.22
C THR A 806 -13.62 -16.55 -26.43
N LEU A 807 -13.49 -15.56 -25.55
CA LEU A 807 -12.37 -15.43 -24.63
C LEU A 807 -12.83 -15.79 -23.22
N VAL A 808 -12.04 -16.57 -22.51
CA VAL A 808 -12.23 -16.87 -21.09
C VAL A 808 -10.97 -16.44 -20.36
N ALA A 809 -11.11 -15.56 -19.37
CA ALA A 809 -10.00 -15.07 -18.55
C ALA A 809 -10.19 -15.54 -17.11
N SER A 810 -9.17 -16.16 -16.54
CA SER A 810 -9.20 -16.71 -15.18
C SER A 810 -8.08 -16.10 -14.34
N LEU A 811 -8.42 -15.64 -13.15
CA LEU A 811 -7.50 -15.06 -12.17
C LEU A 811 -7.29 -16.02 -11.01
N HIS A 812 -6.03 -16.32 -10.72
CA HIS A 812 -5.63 -17.20 -9.63
C HIS A 812 -4.58 -16.52 -8.75
N GLU A 813 -4.69 -16.69 -7.44
CA GLU A 813 -3.70 -16.30 -6.45
C GLU A 813 -3.27 -17.55 -5.66
N TYR A 814 -1.99 -17.90 -5.68
CA TYR A 814 -1.47 -19.14 -5.09
C TYR A 814 -2.22 -20.39 -5.56
N ASP A 815 -2.50 -20.45 -6.87
CA ASP A 815 -3.29 -21.50 -7.54
C ASP A 815 -4.74 -21.67 -7.03
N VAL A 816 -5.24 -20.71 -6.22
CA VAL A 816 -6.65 -20.63 -5.80
C VAL A 816 -7.34 -19.53 -6.61
N PRO A 817 -8.59 -19.72 -7.08
CA PRO A 817 -9.32 -18.66 -7.75
C PRO A 817 -9.37 -17.38 -6.93
N LEU A 818 -9.07 -16.24 -7.56
CA LEU A 818 -9.10 -14.94 -6.90
C LEU A 818 -10.55 -14.46 -6.76
N ILE A 819 -11.10 -14.57 -5.56
CA ILE A 819 -12.49 -14.18 -5.24
C ILE A 819 -12.48 -12.76 -4.66
N GLY A 820 -12.80 -11.74 -5.46
CA GLY A 820 -12.68 -10.35 -4.98
C GLY A 820 -13.14 -9.22 -5.90
N GLY A 821 -13.89 -9.50 -6.98
CA GLY A 821 -14.43 -8.45 -7.86
C GLY A 821 -13.38 -7.72 -8.71
N ALA A 822 -12.37 -8.45 -9.19
CA ALA A 822 -11.43 -7.93 -10.19
C ALA A 822 -12.19 -7.53 -11.46
N LYS A 823 -11.77 -6.43 -12.10
CA LYS A 823 -12.34 -6.02 -13.38
C LYS A 823 -11.47 -6.53 -14.51
N VAL A 824 -12.10 -7.13 -15.51
CA VAL A 824 -11.43 -7.66 -16.70
C VAL A 824 -12.04 -7.06 -17.96
N TRP A 825 -11.20 -6.59 -18.88
CA TRP A 825 -11.62 -6.04 -20.17
C TRP A 825 -10.59 -6.33 -21.26
N ALA A 826 -10.97 -6.27 -22.54
CA ALA A 826 -10.05 -6.33 -23.66
C ALA A 826 -10.01 -5.02 -24.45
N THR A 827 -8.81 -4.60 -24.83
CA THR A 827 -8.59 -3.61 -25.89
C THR A 827 -8.39 -4.33 -27.23
N VAL A 828 -9.28 -4.09 -28.19
CA VAL A 828 -9.34 -4.81 -29.46
C VAL A 828 -8.83 -3.94 -30.61
N SER A 829 -7.89 -4.48 -31.40
CA SER A 829 -7.36 -3.84 -32.61
C SER A 829 -7.34 -4.82 -33.79
N GLY A 830 -7.56 -4.33 -35.01
CA GLY A 830 -7.58 -5.17 -36.21
C GLY A 830 -8.43 -4.58 -37.34
N PRO A 831 -8.71 -5.35 -38.40
CA PRO A 831 -9.50 -4.89 -39.53
C PRO A 831 -10.87 -4.34 -39.11
N GLY A 832 -11.04 -3.01 -39.17
CA GLY A 832 -12.27 -2.30 -38.79
C GLY A 832 -12.36 -1.88 -37.32
N TYR A 833 -11.30 -2.08 -36.53
CA TYR A 833 -11.23 -1.68 -35.12
C TYR A 833 -9.90 -0.99 -34.82
N THR A 834 -9.96 0.19 -34.21
CA THR A 834 -8.78 0.91 -33.72
C THR A 834 -8.93 1.14 -32.23
N GLY A 835 -8.43 0.19 -31.42
CA GLY A 835 -8.32 0.33 -29.96
C GLY A 835 -9.65 0.40 -29.21
N VAL A 836 -10.62 -0.45 -29.55
CA VAL A 836 -11.93 -0.45 -28.87
C VAL A 836 -11.86 -1.27 -27.59
N THR A 837 -12.24 -0.69 -26.46
CA THR A 837 -12.33 -1.37 -25.16
C THR A 837 -13.67 -2.10 -25.02
N VAL A 838 -13.62 -3.37 -24.58
CA VAL A 838 -14.79 -4.23 -24.37
C VAL A 838 -14.68 -4.94 -23.03
N PRO A 839 -15.66 -4.82 -22.12
CA PRO A 839 -15.63 -5.50 -20.81
C PRO A 839 -15.91 -7.00 -20.96
N PHE A 840 -15.41 -7.80 -20.01
CA PHE A 840 -15.81 -9.19 -19.85
C PHE A 840 -16.98 -9.29 -18.86
N ASP A 841 -17.85 -10.28 -19.07
CA ASP A 841 -18.86 -10.67 -18.10
C ASP A 841 -18.20 -11.51 -16.99
N ASP A 842 -18.43 -11.15 -15.73
CA ASP A 842 -17.98 -11.92 -14.55
C ASP A 842 -18.88 -13.15 -14.36
N LEU A 843 -18.26 -14.33 -14.35
CA LEU A 843 -18.95 -15.61 -14.18
C LEU A 843 -18.86 -16.15 -12.75
N GLY A 844 -18.13 -15.49 -11.85
CA GLY A 844 -17.80 -15.98 -10.51
C GLY A 844 -16.52 -16.82 -10.49
N ASP A 845 -16.04 -17.14 -9.28
CA ASP A 845 -14.84 -17.95 -9.03
C ASP A 845 -13.61 -17.49 -9.83
N GLY A 846 -13.38 -16.18 -9.90
CA GLY A 846 -12.22 -15.58 -10.61
C GLY A 846 -12.26 -15.72 -12.13
N THR A 847 -13.38 -16.19 -12.72
CA THR A 847 -13.51 -16.45 -14.16
C THR A 847 -14.37 -15.40 -14.85
N HIS A 848 -13.92 -14.93 -16.00
CA HIS A 848 -14.56 -13.89 -16.81
C HIS A 848 -14.69 -14.35 -18.26
N ARG A 849 -15.73 -13.90 -18.98
CA ARG A 849 -15.97 -14.30 -20.38
C ARG A 849 -16.28 -13.12 -21.29
N LEU A 850 -15.78 -13.17 -22.52
CA LEU A 850 -16.12 -12.24 -23.59
C LEU A 850 -16.40 -12.99 -24.90
N ASP A 851 -17.59 -12.78 -25.47
CA ASP A 851 -17.94 -13.28 -26.81
C ASP A 851 -17.93 -12.13 -27.83
N ARG A 852 -17.10 -12.24 -28.88
CA ARG A 852 -16.92 -11.17 -29.87
C ARG A 852 -17.03 -11.65 -31.33
N PRO A 853 -17.97 -11.12 -32.15
CA PRO A 853 -18.05 -11.43 -33.57
C PRO A 853 -16.98 -10.69 -34.39
N LEU A 854 -16.21 -11.44 -35.19
CA LEU A 854 -15.11 -10.94 -36.02
C LEU A 854 -15.54 -10.83 -37.50
N LYS A 855 -16.10 -9.68 -37.88
CA LYS A 855 -16.78 -9.50 -39.18
C LYS A 855 -15.87 -9.32 -40.40
N ARG A 856 -14.60 -8.96 -40.19
CA ARG A 856 -13.67 -8.61 -41.28
C ARG A 856 -12.48 -9.55 -41.27
N ALA A 857 -12.04 -9.95 -42.45
CA ALA A 857 -10.84 -10.77 -42.62
C ALA A 857 -9.57 -9.99 -42.24
N GLY A 858 -8.62 -10.70 -41.65
CA GLY A 858 -7.33 -10.23 -41.13
C GLY A 858 -7.12 -10.64 -39.68
N ALA A 859 -5.99 -10.23 -39.10
CA ALA A 859 -5.63 -10.56 -37.73
C ALA A 859 -6.28 -9.57 -36.74
N HIS A 860 -7.00 -10.10 -35.75
CA HIS A 860 -7.58 -9.33 -34.65
C HIS A 860 -6.76 -9.59 -33.39
N ARG A 861 -6.35 -8.53 -32.69
CA ARG A 861 -5.54 -8.58 -31.47
C ARG A 861 -6.40 -8.15 -30.29
N PHE A 862 -6.36 -8.92 -29.20
CA PHE A 862 -7.02 -8.62 -27.94
C PHE A 862 -5.96 -8.50 -26.85
N VAL A 863 -5.79 -7.30 -26.33
CA VAL A 863 -5.02 -7.10 -25.09
C VAL A 863 -6.01 -7.18 -23.95
N VAL A 864 -6.02 -8.29 -23.22
CA VAL A 864 -6.85 -8.49 -22.04
C VAL A 864 -6.15 -7.88 -20.85
N HIS A 865 -6.86 -7.05 -20.09
CA HIS A 865 -6.38 -6.36 -18.91
C HIS A 865 -7.20 -6.83 -17.70
N ALA A 866 -6.54 -6.91 -16.54
CA ALA A 866 -7.18 -7.14 -15.26
C ALA A 866 -6.65 -6.13 -14.21
N GLU A 867 -7.56 -5.54 -13.44
CA GLU A 867 -7.23 -4.72 -12.26
C GLU A 867 -8.03 -5.19 -11.04
N GLY A 868 -7.42 -5.16 -9.85
CA GLY A 868 -8.09 -5.60 -8.64
C GLY A 868 -7.22 -5.45 -7.39
N ARG A 869 -7.57 -6.21 -6.35
CA ARG A 869 -6.77 -6.35 -5.12
C ARG A 869 -6.46 -7.82 -4.85
N THR A 870 -5.26 -8.10 -4.34
CA THR A 870 -4.89 -9.43 -3.82
C THR A 870 -5.67 -9.75 -2.56
N SER A 871 -5.59 -11.00 -2.10
CA SER A 871 -6.15 -11.45 -0.82
C SER A 871 -5.58 -10.67 0.38
N GLY A 872 -4.32 -10.21 0.27
CA GLY A 872 -3.66 -9.31 1.22
C GLY A 872 -4.13 -7.84 1.14
N GLY A 873 -4.96 -7.51 0.16
CA GLY A 873 -5.55 -6.18 -0.04
C GLY A 873 -4.74 -5.25 -0.92
N ASP A 874 -3.60 -5.67 -1.49
CA ASP A 874 -2.76 -4.82 -2.32
C ASP A 874 -3.28 -4.70 -3.76
N PRO A 875 -3.22 -3.51 -4.39
CA PRO A 875 -3.67 -3.33 -5.76
C PRO A 875 -2.73 -4.02 -6.76
N PHE A 876 -3.29 -4.59 -7.83
CA PHE A 876 -2.54 -5.22 -8.92
C PHE A 876 -3.06 -4.83 -10.31
N THR A 877 -2.21 -5.02 -11.32
CA THR A 877 -2.60 -5.04 -12.74
C THR A 877 -1.96 -6.22 -13.45
N ARG A 878 -2.70 -6.82 -14.40
CA ARG A 878 -2.20 -7.87 -15.30
C ARG A 878 -2.68 -7.62 -16.72
N GLU A 879 -1.85 -7.99 -17.69
CA GLU A 879 -2.20 -7.92 -19.10
C GLU A 879 -1.79 -9.22 -19.81
N THR A 880 -2.52 -9.60 -20.85
CA THR A 880 -2.15 -10.71 -21.75
C THR A 880 -2.64 -10.42 -23.17
N LEU A 881 -1.79 -10.68 -24.16
CA LEU A 881 -2.13 -10.55 -25.58
C LEU A 881 -2.54 -11.90 -26.16
N VAL A 882 -3.72 -11.95 -26.78
CA VAL A 882 -4.16 -13.07 -27.62
C VAL A 882 -4.56 -12.58 -29.01
N THR A 883 -4.41 -13.43 -30.04
CA THR A 883 -4.75 -13.07 -31.42
C THR A 883 -5.73 -14.05 -32.05
N ALA A 884 -6.60 -13.54 -32.90
CA ALA A 884 -7.59 -14.31 -33.66
C ALA A 884 -7.43 -14.05 -35.16
N GLY A 885 -7.23 -15.11 -35.94
CA GLY A 885 -7.16 -15.05 -37.40
C GLY A 885 -8.54 -15.25 -38.03
N VAL A 886 -8.88 -14.43 -39.02
CA VAL A 886 -10.13 -14.57 -39.81
C VAL A 886 -9.85 -14.39 -41.30
N TRP A 887 -10.29 -15.34 -42.13
CA TRP A 887 -10.17 -15.24 -43.59
C TRP A 887 -11.25 -16.05 -44.30
N ARG A 888 -11.51 -15.73 -45.58
CA ARG A 888 -12.49 -16.45 -46.38
C ARG A 888 -11.98 -17.84 -46.72
N GLY A 889 -12.78 -18.87 -46.45
CA GLY A 889 -12.38 -20.27 -46.61
C GLY A 889 -11.63 -20.84 -45.41
N GLY A 890 -11.59 -20.15 -44.26
CA GLY A 890 -10.76 -20.52 -43.10
C GLY A 890 -11.15 -21.78 -42.35
N ASP A 891 -12.31 -22.36 -42.65
CA ASP A 891 -12.75 -23.65 -42.10
C ASP A 891 -12.44 -24.83 -43.03
N LYS A 892 -11.83 -24.58 -44.20
CA LYS A 892 -11.42 -25.64 -45.10
C LYS A 892 -10.11 -26.27 -44.57
N PRO A 893 -10.00 -27.61 -44.56
CA PRO A 893 -8.71 -28.26 -44.30
C PRO A 893 -7.65 -27.72 -45.25
N TRP A 894 -6.43 -27.51 -44.76
CA TRP A 894 -5.30 -27.23 -45.65
C TRP A 894 -5.07 -28.47 -46.51
N GLU A 895 -5.32 -28.36 -47.81
CA GLU A 895 -4.98 -29.40 -48.78
C GLU A 895 -3.64 -29.03 -49.43
N PRO A 896 -2.58 -29.84 -49.28
CA PRO A 896 -1.32 -29.61 -49.97
C PRO A 896 -1.58 -29.68 -51.47
N LYS A 897 -1.56 -28.54 -52.16
CA LYS A 897 -1.59 -28.56 -53.63
C LYS A 897 -0.24 -29.06 -54.13
N GLU A 898 -0.23 -30.02 -55.04
CA GLU A 898 0.97 -30.30 -55.83
C GLU A 898 1.43 -28.97 -56.45
N ALA A 899 2.63 -28.51 -56.10
CA ALA A 899 3.16 -27.24 -56.57
C ALA A 899 3.05 -27.17 -58.10
N SER A 900 2.32 -26.18 -58.59
CA SER A 900 2.17 -25.93 -60.02
C SER A 900 3.54 -25.63 -60.66
N ASP A 901 3.67 -25.84 -61.97
CA ASP A 901 4.92 -25.54 -62.68
C ASP A 901 5.32 -24.05 -62.60
N GLU A 902 4.37 -23.16 -62.29
CA GLU A 902 4.63 -21.75 -62.01
C GLU A 902 5.16 -21.52 -60.59
N GLU A 903 4.61 -22.19 -59.57
CA GLU A 903 5.12 -22.12 -58.19
C GLU A 903 6.53 -22.72 -58.09
N LYS A 904 6.80 -23.83 -58.80
CA LYS A 904 8.17 -24.39 -58.90
C LYS A 904 9.14 -23.45 -59.61
N LYS A 905 8.65 -22.57 -60.50
CA LYS A 905 9.45 -21.51 -61.15
C LYS A 905 9.66 -20.31 -60.23
N GLU A 906 8.66 -19.91 -59.46
CA GLU A 906 8.80 -18.87 -58.45
C GLU A 906 9.75 -19.31 -57.33
N GLU A 907 9.66 -20.55 -56.86
CA GLU A 907 10.55 -21.13 -55.85
C GLU A 907 12.00 -21.15 -56.34
N ARG A 908 12.26 -21.64 -57.57
CA ARG A 908 13.58 -21.53 -58.22
C ARG A 908 14.04 -20.08 -58.37
N GLY A 909 13.14 -19.17 -58.72
CA GLY A 909 13.43 -17.74 -58.84
C GLY A 909 13.75 -17.07 -57.51
N ARG A 910 13.18 -17.56 -56.39
CA ARG A 910 13.50 -17.12 -55.03
C ARG A 910 14.83 -17.70 -54.56
N ASP A 911 15.13 -18.96 -54.86
CA ASP A 911 16.42 -19.60 -54.59
C ASP A 911 17.57 -18.88 -55.34
N ASP A 912 17.40 -18.58 -56.64
CA ASP A 912 18.39 -17.81 -57.43
C ASP A 912 18.62 -16.38 -56.86
N LYS A 913 17.58 -15.79 -56.24
CA LYS A 913 17.63 -14.45 -55.64
C LYS A 913 18.28 -14.48 -54.25
N ALA A 914 18.07 -15.55 -53.48
CA ALA A 914 18.75 -15.81 -52.22
C ALA A 914 20.25 -16.05 -52.46
N GLU A 915 20.62 -16.78 -53.51
CA GLU A 915 22.02 -17.03 -53.89
C GLU A 915 22.74 -15.72 -54.30
N ARG A 916 22.06 -14.84 -55.06
CA ARG A 916 22.59 -13.51 -55.43
C ARG A 916 22.64 -12.50 -54.28
N ALA A 917 21.74 -12.60 -53.30
CA ALA A 917 21.77 -11.73 -52.12
C ALA A 917 22.97 -12.04 -51.21
N GLY A 918 23.46 -13.29 -51.22
CA GLY A 918 24.70 -13.69 -50.54
C GLY A 918 26.00 -13.11 -51.13
N GLU A 919 25.98 -12.63 -52.38
CA GLU A 919 27.18 -12.12 -53.08
C GLU A 919 27.34 -10.58 -53.07
N SER A 920 26.39 -9.80 -52.55
CA SER A 920 26.47 -8.33 -52.64
C SER A 920 27.40 -7.72 -51.57
N THR A 921 28.70 -7.78 -51.77
CA THR A 921 29.64 -6.88 -51.09
C THR A 921 29.44 -5.46 -51.62
N VAL A 922 28.90 -4.56 -50.79
CA VAL A 922 28.78 -3.13 -51.10
C VAL A 922 30.19 -2.55 -51.30
N ASP A 923 30.51 -2.10 -52.52
CA ASP A 923 31.76 -1.39 -52.84
C ASP A 923 31.81 -0.04 -52.10
N VAL A 924 32.51 -0.07 -50.96
CA VAL A 924 32.67 1.03 -50.00
C VAL A 924 33.33 2.26 -50.64
N GLY A 925 34.07 2.10 -51.75
CA GLY A 925 34.74 3.19 -52.46
C GLY A 925 33.78 4.21 -53.08
N LYS A 926 32.67 3.74 -53.67
CA LYS A 926 31.70 4.62 -54.35
C LYS A 926 30.79 5.39 -53.41
N VAL A 927 30.53 4.88 -52.21
CA VAL A 927 29.71 5.55 -51.19
C VAL A 927 30.49 6.67 -50.50
N ALA A 928 31.79 6.47 -50.26
CA ALA A 928 32.68 7.49 -49.70
C ALA A 928 32.83 8.72 -50.62
N GLU A 929 32.82 8.53 -51.93
CA GLU A 929 32.94 9.62 -52.90
C GLU A 929 31.66 10.47 -53.03
N ARG A 930 30.48 9.85 -52.90
CA ARG A 930 29.18 10.57 -52.84
C ARG A 930 29.01 11.38 -51.55
N LEU A 931 29.49 10.87 -50.42
CA LEU A 931 29.40 11.58 -49.13
C LEU A 931 30.38 12.77 -49.04
N ARG A 932 31.55 12.70 -49.69
CA ARG A 932 32.47 13.84 -49.80
C ARG A 932 31.89 15.00 -50.61
N ARG A 933 31.06 14.74 -51.63
CA ARG A 933 30.39 15.79 -52.41
C ARG A 933 29.23 16.48 -51.66
N ALA A 934 28.56 15.78 -50.74
CA ALA A 934 27.46 16.36 -49.96
C ALA A 934 27.95 17.27 -48.82
N ALA A 935 29.19 17.09 -48.35
CA ALA A 935 29.77 17.86 -47.25
C ALA A 935 30.41 19.21 -47.67
N GLN A 936 30.42 19.57 -48.96
CA GLN A 936 31.10 20.77 -49.48
C GLN A 936 30.14 21.89 -49.96
N ALA A 937 28.83 21.78 -49.72
CA ALA A 937 27.89 22.84 -50.09
C ALA A 937 27.61 23.79 -48.90
N GLU A 938 28.24 24.97 -48.90
CA GLU A 938 27.95 26.06 -47.96
C GLU A 938 26.56 26.71 -48.19
N PRO A 939 25.92 27.27 -47.14
CA PRO A 939 24.61 27.89 -47.25
C PRO A 939 24.71 29.34 -47.74
N LEU A 940 24.15 29.63 -48.92
CA LEU A 940 24.03 31.00 -49.43
C LEU A 940 22.89 31.76 -48.72
N SER A 941 23.27 32.75 -47.92
CA SER A 941 22.41 33.86 -47.50
C SER A 941 22.35 34.94 -48.59
N THR A 942 21.17 35.35 -49.05
CA THR A 942 20.78 36.78 -49.23
C THR A 942 19.31 36.94 -49.67
N PRO A 943 18.66 38.09 -49.35
CA PRO A 943 17.21 38.30 -49.50
C PRO A 943 16.85 39.33 -50.59
N VAL A 944 15.86 39.09 -51.47
CA VAL A 944 15.34 40.13 -52.39
C VAL A 944 13.85 39.97 -52.78
N LYS A 945 13.07 40.98 -52.34
CA LYS A 945 11.96 41.75 -52.95
C LYS A 945 10.58 41.16 -53.32
N ARG A 946 9.58 41.81 -52.71
CA ARG A 946 8.18 42.02 -53.14
C ARG A 946 8.05 42.82 -54.47
N ARG A 947 6.99 42.49 -55.24
CA ARG A 947 6.05 43.35 -56.02
C ARG A 947 5.16 42.39 -56.86
N ASP A 948 3.87 42.56 -57.16
CA ASP A 948 2.74 43.44 -56.86
C ASP A 948 1.48 42.59 -57.25
N ARG A 949 0.45 42.40 -56.41
CA ARG A 949 -0.93 42.99 -56.46
C ARG A 949 -1.54 43.08 -57.88
N ARG A 950 -2.77 42.65 -58.22
CA ARG A 950 -4.11 42.49 -57.55
C ARG A 950 -5.14 42.11 -58.67
N PRO A 951 -6.50 42.05 -58.49
CA PRO A 951 -7.36 41.75 -57.33
C PRO A 951 -8.57 40.81 -57.64
N GLY A 952 -9.23 40.30 -56.59
CA GLY A 952 -10.56 39.65 -56.65
C GLY A 952 -11.03 39.15 -55.28
N THR A 953 -11.52 40.07 -54.45
CA THR A 953 -12.13 39.90 -53.09
C THR A 953 -13.58 39.38 -53.16
N PRO A 954 -14.33 39.17 -52.04
CA PRO A 954 -14.04 38.76 -50.64
C PRO A 954 -14.85 37.47 -50.24
N GLY A 955 -14.69 36.74 -49.14
CA GLY A 955 -14.26 37.05 -47.77
C GLY A 955 -15.45 37.22 -46.83
N ASN A 956 -15.69 36.24 -45.94
CA ASN A 956 -16.34 36.24 -44.60
C ASN A 956 -16.19 34.79 -44.08
N LEU A 957 -15.45 34.37 -43.02
CA LEU A 957 -15.18 34.90 -41.66
C LEU A 957 -16.51 35.17 -40.90
N PHE A 958 -16.84 34.60 -39.74
CA PHE A 958 -16.13 34.28 -38.48
C PHE A 958 -16.82 33.08 -37.77
N VAL A 959 -16.13 32.20 -37.02
CA VAL A 959 -15.91 32.19 -35.54
C VAL A 959 -17.14 32.60 -34.71
N VAL A 960 -17.62 31.74 -33.79
CA VAL A 960 -17.78 31.98 -32.32
C VAL A 960 -18.02 30.63 -31.61
N GLU A 961 -17.44 30.54 -30.41
CA GLU A 961 -17.53 29.54 -29.34
C GLU A 961 -18.96 29.26 -28.81
N GLY A 962 -19.10 28.20 -27.99
CA GLY A 962 -19.93 28.29 -26.78
C GLY A 962 -21.01 27.22 -26.58
N PHE A 963 -20.86 26.47 -25.49
CA PHE A 963 -21.72 25.42 -24.92
C PHE A 963 -23.18 25.82 -24.63
N VAL A 964 -24.05 24.80 -24.50
CA VAL A 964 -25.20 24.82 -23.56
C VAL A 964 -25.26 23.47 -22.82
N ASN A 965 -25.17 23.55 -21.49
CA ASN A 965 -25.75 22.64 -20.51
C ASN A 965 -27.00 23.34 -19.95
N PRO A 966 -28.13 22.68 -19.61
CA PRO A 966 -29.24 23.36 -18.97
C PRO A 966 -29.14 23.30 -17.43
N GLU A 967 -29.30 24.47 -16.82
CA GLU A 967 -29.90 24.77 -15.50
C GLU A 967 -29.23 24.16 -14.23
N GLY A 968 -28.86 24.93 -13.20
CA GLY A 968 -28.98 26.36 -12.94
C GLY A 968 -28.47 26.69 -11.52
N GLY A 969 -28.26 27.98 -11.27
CA GLY A 969 -28.26 28.60 -9.93
C GLY A 969 -26.94 28.61 -9.17
N GLU A 970 -26.25 29.77 -9.27
CA GLU A 970 -25.55 30.54 -8.22
C GLU A 970 -25.43 29.87 -6.83
N ASP A 971 -24.27 29.77 -6.16
CA ASP A 971 -23.01 30.53 -6.19
C ASP A 971 -21.77 29.63 -6.22
#